data_AF-A0A2J8JD28-F1
#
_entry.id   AF-A0A2J8JD28-F1
#
_cell.length_a   1.000
_cell.length_b   1.000
_cell.length_c   1.000
_cell.angle_alpha   90.00
_cell.angle_beta   90.00
_cell.angle_gamma   90.00
#
_symmetry.space_group_name_H-M   'P 1'
#
loop_
_entity.id
_entity.type
_entity.pdbx_description
1 polymer ?
#
loop_
_entity_poly.entity_id
_entity_poly.type
_entity_poly.pdbx_seq_one_letter_code
_entity_poly.pdbx_strand_id
1 'polypeptide(L)'
;VSRALPEKQGEIEAQIKDLGQLEKKLEDLEEQLNHLLLWLSPIRNQLEIYNQPNQEGPFDIKETEIAVQAKQPDVEEILSKGQHLYKEKPATQPVKRKLEDLSSEWKAVNRLLQELRAKQPDLAPGLTTIGASPTQTVTLVTQPVVTKETAISKLEMPSSLMLEVPALADFNRAWTELTDWLSLLDRVIKSQRVMVGDLEDINEMIIKQKATMQDLEQRRPQLEELITAAQNLKNKTSNQEARTIITDRIERIQNQWDEVQEHLQNRRQQLNEMLKDSTQWLEAKEEAEQVLGQARAKLESWKEGPYTIDAIQKKITETKQLAKDLRQWQINVDVANDLALKLLRDYSADDTRKVHMITENINASWGSIHKRVSEREAALEETHRLLQQFPLDLEKFLAWLTEAETTANVLQDATRKERLLEDSKGVKELMKQWQDLQGEIEAHTDVYHNLDENSQKILRSLEGSDDAVLLQRRLDNMNFKWSELRKKSLNIRSHLEASSDQWKRLHLSLQELLVWLQLKDDELSRQAPIGGDFPAVQKQNDVHRAFKRELKTKEPVIMSTLETVRIFLTEQPLEGLEKLYQEPRELPPEERAQNVTRLLRKQAEEVNTEWEKLNLHSADWQRKIDETLERLQELQEATDELDLKLRQAEVIKGSWQPVGDLLIDSLQDHLEKVKALRGEIAPLKENVSHVNDLARQLTTLGIQLSPYNLSTLEDLNTRWKLLQ
;
A
#
# COMPACT_ATOMS: atom_id res chain seq x y z
N VAL A 1 -7.97 31.60 -18.78
CA VAL A 1 -7.72 30.33 -18.07
C VAL A 1 -8.91 30.08 -17.16
N SER A 2 -9.64 28.98 -17.38
CA SER A 2 -10.91 28.70 -16.68
C SER A 2 -10.66 28.48 -15.18
N ARG A 3 -11.48 29.11 -14.31
CA ARG A 3 -11.49 28.90 -12.85
C ARG A 3 -11.80 27.45 -12.44
N ALA A 4 -12.27 26.63 -13.38
CA ALA A 4 -12.60 25.22 -13.15
C ALA A 4 -11.37 24.33 -12.93
N LEU A 5 -10.18 24.67 -13.45
CA LEU A 5 -8.99 23.82 -13.32
C LEU A 5 -8.42 23.81 -11.90
N PRO A 6 -8.24 24.97 -11.24
CA PRO A 6 -7.78 25.01 -9.84
C PRO A 6 -8.78 24.40 -8.85
N GLU A 7 -10.09 24.56 -9.07
CA GLU A 7 -11.12 23.95 -8.24
C GLU A 7 -11.10 22.42 -8.36
N LYS A 8 -10.97 21.90 -9.59
CA LYS A 8 -10.82 20.45 -9.81
C LYS A 8 -9.52 19.90 -9.25
N GLN A 9 -8.43 20.67 -9.30
CA GLN A 9 -7.18 20.30 -8.65
C GLN A 9 -7.33 20.23 -7.12
N GLY A 10 -8.00 21.20 -6.50
CA GLY A 10 -8.28 21.18 -5.06
C GLY A 10 -9.18 20.01 -4.63
N GLU A 11 -10.18 19.66 -5.45
CA GLU A 11 -11.02 18.46 -5.22
C GLU A 11 -10.21 17.16 -5.30
N ILE A 12 -9.30 17.05 -6.27
CA ILE A 12 -8.42 15.88 -6.43
C ILE A 12 -7.43 15.79 -5.26
N GLU A 13 -6.83 16.90 -4.84
CA GLU A 13 -5.91 16.94 -3.70
C GLU A 13 -6.62 16.55 -2.39
N ALA A 14 -7.87 16.97 -2.19
CA ALA A 14 -8.69 16.54 -1.05
C ALA A 14 -9.00 15.04 -1.10
N GLN A 15 -9.37 14.50 -2.27
CA GLN A 15 -9.61 13.07 -2.44
C GLN A 15 -8.36 12.22 -2.22
N ILE A 16 -7.19 12.69 -2.66
CA ILE A 16 -5.90 12.00 -2.41
C ILE A 16 -5.58 11.98 -0.92
N LYS A 17 -5.83 13.09 -0.21
CA LYS A 17 -5.63 13.16 1.24
C LYS A 17 -6.56 12.21 2.00
N ASP A 18 -7.83 12.12 1.60
CA ASP A 18 -8.81 11.21 2.19
C ASP A 18 -8.46 9.73 1.90
N LEU A 19 -7.93 9.45 0.69
CA LEU A 19 -7.40 8.13 0.33
C LEU A 19 -6.21 7.73 1.22
N GLY A 20 -5.23 8.62 1.39
CA GLY A 20 -4.06 8.35 2.24
C GLY A 20 -4.43 8.14 3.72
N GLN A 21 -5.44 8.84 4.24
CA GLN A 21 -5.94 8.58 5.59
C GLN A 21 -6.63 7.23 5.72
N LEU A 22 -7.34 6.79 4.68
CA LEU A 22 -8.02 5.50 4.66
C LEU A 22 -7.02 4.35 4.56
N GLU A 23 -5.97 4.48 3.74
CA GLU A 23 -4.86 3.53 3.65
C GLU A 23 -4.18 3.33 5.00
N LYS A 24 -3.85 4.43 5.69
CA LYS A 24 -3.25 4.36 7.04
C LYS A 24 -4.16 3.65 8.06
N LYS A 25 -5.46 3.95 8.07
CA LYS A 25 -6.42 3.24 8.93
C LYS A 25 -6.51 1.75 8.62
N LEU A 26 -6.26 1.36 7.36
CA LEU A 26 -6.32 -0.01 6.90
C LEU A 26 -5.05 -0.79 7.29
N GLU A 27 -3.89 -0.13 7.22
CA GLU A 27 -2.61 -0.64 7.75
C GLU A 27 -2.68 -0.85 9.27
N ASP A 28 -3.15 0.15 10.03
CA ASP A 28 -3.32 0.04 11.49
C ASP A 28 -4.26 -1.12 11.87
N LEU A 29 -5.36 -1.29 11.14
CA LEU A 29 -6.30 -2.40 11.34
C LEU A 29 -5.66 -3.75 11.00
N GLU A 30 -4.88 -3.82 9.93
CA GLU A 30 -4.18 -5.04 9.52
C GLU A 30 -3.13 -5.47 10.54
N GLU A 31 -2.39 -4.54 11.13
CA GLU A 31 -1.44 -4.80 12.20
C GLU A 31 -2.14 -5.33 13.46
N GLN A 32 -3.25 -4.70 13.86
CA GLN A 32 -4.07 -5.14 15.00
C GLN A 32 -4.66 -6.54 14.77
N LEU A 33 -5.10 -6.84 13.54
CA LEU A 33 -5.58 -8.17 13.14
C LEU A 33 -4.48 -9.23 13.25
N ASN A 34 -3.29 -8.94 12.74
CA ASN A 34 -2.15 -9.86 12.81
C ASN A 34 -1.76 -10.14 14.26
N HIS A 35 -1.75 -9.12 15.12
CA HIS A 35 -1.40 -9.27 16.53
C HIS A 35 -2.39 -10.19 17.28
N LEU A 36 -3.70 -9.99 17.08
CA LEU A 36 -4.73 -10.83 17.71
C LEU A 36 -4.73 -12.26 17.17
N LEU A 37 -4.51 -12.45 15.86
CA LEU A 37 -4.40 -13.79 15.26
C LEU A 37 -3.18 -14.56 15.77
N LEU A 38 -2.02 -13.89 15.89
CA LEU A 38 -0.80 -14.49 16.46
C LEU A 38 -0.97 -14.84 17.93
N TRP A 39 -1.80 -14.10 18.66
CA TRP A 39 -2.12 -14.40 20.06
C TRP A 39 -3.14 -15.54 20.21
N LEU A 40 -4.16 -15.62 19.35
CA LEU A 40 -5.20 -16.65 19.41
C LEU A 40 -4.74 -18.03 18.93
N SER A 41 -3.88 -18.08 17.91
CA SER A 41 -3.46 -19.34 17.28
C SER A 41 -2.79 -20.32 18.27
N PRO A 42 -1.83 -19.91 19.13
CA PRO A 42 -1.25 -20.78 20.16
C PRO A 42 -2.30 -21.26 21.18
N ILE A 43 -3.22 -20.39 21.59
CA ILE A 43 -4.28 -20.71 22.56
C ILE A 43 -5.23 -21.76 21.96
N ARG A 44 -5.67 -21.56 20.72
CA ARG A 44 -6.50 -22.54 20.00
C ARG A 44 -5.80 -23.89 19.90
N ASN A 45 -4.53 -23.91 19.47
CA ASN A 45 -3.77 -25.15 19.31
C ASN A 45 -3.61 -25.89 20.64
N GLN A 46 -3.34 -25.16 21.73
CA GLN A 46 -3.29 -25.74 23.08
C GLN A 46 -4.64 -26.32 23.49
N LEU A 47 -5.74 -25.56 23.34
CA LEU A 47 -7.08 -26.02 23.68
C LEU A 47 -7.52 -27.24 22.85
N GLU A 48 -7.15 -27.32 21.57
CA GLU A 48 -7.40 -28.50 20.72
C GLU A 48 -6.67 -29.75 21.23
N ILE A 49 -5.43 -29.60 21.69
CA ILE A 49 -4.63 -30.69 22.26
C ILE A 49 -5.29 -31.21 23.54
N TYR A 50 -5.71 -30.32 24.45
CA TYR A 50 -6.37 -30.69 25.70
C TYR A 50 -7.76 -31.29 25.52
N ASN A 51 -8.45 -30.98 24.42
CA ASN A 51 -9.75 -31.56 24.13
C ASN A 51 -9.68 -33.00 23.59
N GLN A 52 -8.49 -33.55 23.34
CA GLN A 52 -8.32 -34.93 22.88
C GLN A 52 -8.61 -35.97 23.98
N PRO A 53 -9.19 -37.13 23.65
CA PRO A 53 -9.72 -38.10 24.63
C PRO A 53 -8.68 -38.81 25.52
N ASN A 54 -7.38 -38.60 25.34
CA ASN A 54 -6.30 -39.37 26.01
C ASN A 54 -5.32 -38.52 26.85
N GLN A 55 -5.60 -37.23 27.12
CA GLN A 55 -4.74 -36.40 27.97
C GLN A 55 -5.30 -36.26 29.40
N GLU A 56 -4.64 -36.88 30.37
CA GLU A 56 -4.83 -36.63 31.80
C GLU A 56 -3.64 -35.82 32.33
N GLY A 57 -3.83 -34.51 32.50
CA GLY A 57 -2.84 -33.61 33.09
C GLY A 57 -3.52 -32.42 33.79
N PRO A 58 -2.88 -31.80 34.79
CA PRO A 58 -3.44 -30.65 35.51
C PRO A 58 -3.31 -29.40 34.62
N PHE A 59 -4.25 -29.20 33.70
CA PHE A 59 -4.35 -27.95 32.95
C PHE A 59 -5.26 -26.97 33.69
N ASP A 60 -4.71 -25.82 34.09
CA ASP A 60 -5.49 -24.75 34.69
C ASP A 60 -6.26 -23.98 33.60
N ILE A 61 -7.43 -24.51 33.25
CA ILE A 61 -8.36 -23.90 32.29
C ILE A 61 -8.75 -22.48 32.75
N LYS A 62 -8.74 -22.20 34.05
CA LYS A 62 -9.24 -20.97 34.66
C LYS A 62 -8.36 -19.77 34.32
N GLU A 63 -7.04 -19.95 34.32
CA GLU A 63 -6.10 -18.91 33.91
C GLU A 63 -6.24 -18.56 32.42
N THR A 64 -6.41 -19.58 31.57
CA THR A 64 -6.63 -19.40 30.12
C THR A 64 -7.99 -18.74 29.84
N GLU A 65 -9.04 -19.11 30.59
CA GLU A 65 -10.37 -18.50 30.49
C GLU A 65 -10.33 -17.01 30.90
N ILE A 66 -9.62 -16.66 31.98
CA ILE A 66 -9.41 -15.26 32.40
C ILE A 66 -8.67 -14.47 31.33
N ALA A 67 -7.60 -15.02 30.74
CA ALA A 67 -6.84 -14.37 29.69
C ALA A 67 -7.67 -14.15 28.41
N VAL A 68 -8.49 -15.13 28.02
CA VAL A 68 -9.40 -15.02 26.88
C VAL A 68 -10.50 -13.99 27.15
N GLN A 69 -11.11 -14.01 28.33
CA GLN A 69 -12.14 -13.05 28.72
C GLN A 69 -11.60 -11.61 28.78
N ALA A 70 -10.36 -11.41 29.23
CA ALA A 70 -9.72 -10.10 29.26
C ALA A 70 -9.50 -9.50 27.86
N LYS A 71 -9.36 -10.34 26.82
CA LYS A 71 -9.14 -9.93 25.42
C LYS A 71 -10.40 -9.88 24.57
N GLN A 72 -11.55 -10.28 25.11
CA GLN A 72 -12.85 -10.17 24.45
C GLN A 72 -13.20 -8.75 23.93
N PRO A 73 -13.05 -7.66 24.71
CA PRO A 73 -13.41 -6.32 24.21
C PRO A 73 -12.54 -5.89 23.03
N ASP A 74 -11.24 -6.23 23.06
CA ASP A 74 -10.30 -5.92 21.98
C ASP A 74 -10.73 -6.62 20.67
N VAL A 75 -11.09 -7.90 20.72
CA VAL A 75 -11.53 -8.66 19.55
C VAL A 75 -12.86 -8.12 18.99
N GLU A 76 -13.82 -7.80 19.85
CA GLU A 76 -15.12 -7.25 19.44
C GLU A 76 -14.98 -5.85 18.82
N GLU A 77 -14.11 -5.00 19.37
CA GLU A 77 -13.81 -3.68 18.83
C GLU A 77 -13.20 -3.75 17.42
N ILE A 78 -12.22 -4.63 17.21
CA ILE A 78 -11.55 -4.82 15.91
C ILE A 78 -12.52 -5.40 14.86
N LEU A 79 -13.35 -6.38 15.24
CA LEU A 79 -14.37 -6.93 14.34
C LEU A 79 -15.41 -5.86 13.95
N SER A 80 -15.81 -5.00 14.89
CA SER A 80 -16.74 -3.89 14.64
C SER A 80 -16.12 -2.81 13.74
N LYS A 81 -14.88 -2.38 14.01
CA LYS A 81 -14.12 -1.43 13.18
C LYS A 81 -13.97 -1.94 11.75
N GLY A 82 -13.59 -3.21 11.58
CA GLY A 82 -13.47 -3.84 10.28
C GLY A 82 -14.79 -3.86 9.51
N GLN A 83 -15.91 -4.22 10.15
CA GLN A 83 -17.23 -4.20 9.52
C GLN A 83 -17.66 -2.80 9.07
N HIS A 84 -17.33 -1.75 9.83
CA HIS A 84 -17.61 -0.37 9.43
C HIS A 84 -16.79 0.06 8.21
N LEU A 85 -15.49 -0.21 8.22
CA LEU A 85 -14.60 0.13 7.11
C LEU A 85 -14.97 -0.60 5.82
N TYR A 86 -15.43 -1.87 5.91
CA TYR A 86 -15.93 -2.61 4.75
C TYR A 86 -17.26 -2.09 4.20
N LYS A 87 -18.12 -1.51 5.04
CA LYS A 87 -19.36 -0.85 4.58
C LYS A 87 -19.05 0.44 3.80
N GLU A 88 -18.02 1.18 4.20
CA GLU A 88 -17.62 2.41 3.51
C GLU A 88 -16.83 2.15 2.22
N LYS A 89 -16.04 1.06 2.14
CA LYS A 89 -15.24 0.76 0.93
C LYS A 89 -14.82 -0.72 0.80
N PRO A 90 -15.48 -1.53 -0.07
CA PRO A 90 -15.32 -3.00 -0.08
C PRO A 90 -14.09 -3.57 -0.84
N ALA A 91 -13.13 -2.74 -1.28
CA ALA A 91 -12.16 -3.12 -2.33
C ALA A 91 -10.94 -3.96 -1.87
N THR A 92 -10.65 -4.08 -0.57
CA THR A 92 -9.44 -4.78 -0.07
C THR A 92 -9.72 -6.24 0.30
N GLN A 93 -9.46 -7.17 -0.61
CA GLN A 93 -9.62 -8.62 -0.34
C GLN A 93 -8.75 -9.20 0.80
N PRO A 94 -7.50 -8.74 1.05
CA PRO A 94 -6.62 -9.35 2.07
C PRO A 94 -7.09 -9.15 3.51
N VAL A 95 -7.46 -7.92 3.90
CA VAL A 95 -7.92 -7.61 5.26
C VAL A 95 -9.27 -8.27 5.56
N LYS A 96 -10.08 -8.54 4.53
CA LYS A 96 -11.40 -9.16 4.68
C LYS A 96 -11.25 -10.61 5.11
N ARG A 97 -10.33 -11.33 4.46
CA ARG A 97 -9.99 -12.71 4.83
C ARG A 97 -9.47 -12.76 6.26
N LYS A 98 -8.56 -11.85 6.65
CA LYS A 98 -8.05 -11.79 8.03
C LYS A 98 -9.14 -11.50 9.07
N LEU A 99 -10.14 -10.68 8.74
CA LEU A 99 -11.29 -10.43 9.61
C LEU A 99 -12.18 -11.68 9.78
N GLU A 100 -12.39 -12.42 8.68
CA GLU A 100 -13.09 -13.70 8.66
C GLU A 100 -12.33 -14.77 9.47
N ASP A 101 -11.00 -14.83 9.32
CA ASP A 101 -10.11 -15.71 10.05
C ASP A 101 -10.16 -15.41 11.55
N LEU A 102 -10.04 -14.13 11.96
CA LEU A 102 -10.15 -13.73 13.37
C LEU A 102 -11.51 -14.11 13.96
N SER A 103 -12.60 -13.89 13.21
CA SER A 103 -13.94 -14.30 13.65
C SER A 103 -14.08 -15.81 13.81
N SER A 104 -13.46 -16.58 12.90
CA SER A 104 -13.48 -18.04 12.92
C SER A 104 -12.66 -18.61 14.09
N GLU A 105 -11.41 -18.15 14.25
CA GLU A 105 -10.49 -18.51 15.33
C GLU A 105 -11.09 -18.18 16.70
N TRP A 106 -11.65 -16.98 16.87
CA TRP A 106 -12.32 -16.56 18.11
C TRP A 106 -13.51 -17.45 18.48
N LYS A 107 -14.32 -17.83 17.49
CA LYS A 107 -15.44 -18.77 17.71
C LYS A 107 -14.93 -20.17 18.05
N ALA A 108 -13.83 -20.61 17.45
CA ALA A 108 -13.23 -21.91 17.74
C ALA A 108 -12.72 -21.99 19.18
N VAL A 109 -11.95 -20.99 19.63
CA VAL A 109 -11.44 -20.90 21.02
C VAL A 109 -12.58 -20.93 22.04
N ASN A 110 -13.63 -20.11 21.83
CA ASN A 110 -14.77 -20.09 22.74
C ASN A 110 -15.54 -21.42 22.79
N ARG A 111 -15.70 -22.12 21.65
CA ARG A 111 -16.30 -23.45 21.62
C ARG A 111 -15.45 -24.48 22.38
N LEU A 112 -14.14 -24.47 22.18
CA LEU A 112 -13.23 -25.41 22.85
C LEU A 112 -13.21 -25.19 24.38
N LEU A 113 -13.21 -23.93 24.84
CA LEU A 113 -13.35 -23.61 26.26
C LEU A 113 -14.69 -24.10 26.83
N GLN A 114 -15.79 -23.96 26.08
CA GLN A 114 -17.10 -24.45 26.49
C GLN A 114 -17.15 -26.00 26.59
N GLU A 115 -16.49 -26.71 25.68
CA GLU A 115 -16.38 -28.17 25.70
C GLU A 115 -15.52 -28.68 26.87
N LEU A 116 -14.40 -28.01 27.16
CA LEU A 116 -13.55 -28.33 28.31
C LEU A 116 -14.28 -28.06 29.64
N ARG A 117 -15.04 -26.97 29.72
CA ARG A 117 -15.93 -26.68 30.86
C ARG A 117 -17.00 -27.74 31.06
N ALA A 118 -17.51 -28.35 29.98
CA ALA A 118 -18.47 -29.45 30.08
C ALA A 118 -17.82 -30.77 30.54
N LYS A 119 -16.51 -30.95 30.33
CA LYS A 119 -15.74 -32.12 30.78
C LYS A 119 -15.28 -32.03 32.24
N GLN A 120 -15.18 -30.83 32.82
CA GLN A 120 -14.92 -30.60 34.25
C GLN A 120 -16.15 -29.99 34.94
N PRO A 121 -17.11 -30.79 35.44
CA PRO A 121 -18.17 -30.27 36.28
C PRO A 121 -17.63 -30.16 37.71
N ASP A 122 -17.22 -28.96 38.12
CA ASP A 122 -17.04 -28.67 39.55
C ASP A 122 -17.99 -27.55 40.01
N LEU A 123 -18.40 -27.70 41.26
CA LEU A 123 -19.55 -27.11 41.95
C LEU A 123 -19.92 -25.64 41.59
N ALA A 124 -21.23 -25.41 41.58
CA ALA A 124 -21.92 -24.14 41.31
C ALA A 124 -21.37 -22.91 42.06
N PRO A 125 -21.41 -21.70 41.46
CA PRO A 125 -21.05 -20.45 42.12
C PRO A 125 -22.26 -19.80 42.81
N GLY A 126 -22.12 -19.53 44.11
CA GLY A 126 -23.10 -18.80 44.91
C GLY A 126 -22.46 -17.66 45.70
N LEU A 127 -22.73 -16.44 45.23
CA LEU A 127 -22.83 -15.18 45.97
C LEU A 127 -21.55 -14.45 46.42
N THR A 128 -21.34 -13.36 45.68
CA THR A 128 -20.71 -12.09 46.08
C THR A 128 -21.03 -11.66 47.51
N THR A 129 -19.96 -11.40 48.26
CA THR A 129 -19.90 -10.70 49.54
C THR A 129 -20.22 -9.21 49.39
N ILE A 130 -21.28 -8.72 50.05
CA ILE A 130 -21.29 -7.41 50.70
C ILE A 130 -22.04 -7.53 52.03
N GLY A 131 -21.31 -7.23 53.12
CA GLY A 131 -21.84 -6.61 54.34
C GLY A 131 -22.54 -7.51 55.35
N ALA A 132 -21.93 -7.67 56.54
CA ALA A 132 -22.58 -7.51 57.85
C ALA A 132 -21.67 -7.97 59.01
N SER A 133 -21.39 -7.07 59.96
CA SER A 133 -21.49 -7.41 61.40
C SER A 133 -22.97 -7.71 61.72
N PRO A 134 -23.40 -8.34 62.84
CA PRO A 134 -22.65 -8.71 64.05
C PRO A 134 -23.13 -10.06 64.70
N THR A 135 -22.64 -10.32 65.93
CA THR A 135 -23.25 -11.04 67.07
C THR A 135 -24.15 -12.29 66.92
N GLN A 136 -23.74 -13.32 67.68
CA GLN A 136 -24.54 -14.09 68.66
C GLN A 136 -25.62 -15.11 68.23
N THR A 137 -25.35 -16.34 68.69
CA THR A 137 -26.25 -17.25 69.44
C THR A 137 -26.96 -18.39 68.66
N VAL A 138 -26.39 -19.60 68.81
CA VAL A 138 -27.00 -20.85 69.36
C VAL A 138 -28.40 -21.21 68.81
N THR A 139 -28.71 -22.36 68.20
CA THR A 139 -28.51 -23.76 68.64
C THR A 139 -29.05 -24.72 67.56
N LEU A 140 -28.45 -25.93 67.47
CA LEU A 140 -29.03 -27.25 67.11
C LEU A 140 -29.70 -27.38 65.71
N VAL A 141 -29.38 -28.36 64.87
CA VAL A 141 -29.44 -29.81 65.12
C VAL A 141 -28.49 -30.53 64.16
N THR A 142 -27.74 -31.47 64.72
CA THR A 142 -26.88 -32.46 64.07
C THR A 142 -27.66 -33.48 63.24
N GLN A 143 -27.18 -33.82 62.05
CA GLN A 143 -27.09 -35.21 61.56
C GLN A 143 -25.80 -35.40 60.72
N PRO A 144 -24.94 -36.39 61.02
CA PRO A 144 -23.66 -36.60 60.36
C PRO A 144 -23.72 -37.67 59.25
N VAL A 145 -22.87 -37.54 58.22
CA VAL A 145 -22.57 -38.61 57.26
C VAL A 145 -21.07 -38.88 57.25
N VAL A 146 -20.75 -39.98 57.93
CA VAL A 146 -19.66 -40.96 57.77
C VAL A 146 -18.57 -40.69 56.72
N THR A 147 -17.33 -40.59 57.20
CA THR A 147 -16.13 -41.04 56.47
C THR A 147 -15.30 -41.97 57.35
N LYS A 148 -14.79 -43.03 56.70
CA LYS A 148 -14.15 -44.23 57.27
C LYS A 148 -12.92 -43.92 58.12
N GLU A 149 -13.04 -44.13 59.41
CA GLU A 149 -11.92 -44.49 60.29
C GLU A 149 -11.81 -46.01 60.38
N THR A 150 -10.58 -46.48 60.29
CA THR A 150 -10.14 -47.84 60.63
C THR A 150 -10.69 -48.20 62.01
N ALA A 151 -11.47 -49.28 62.09
CA ALA A 151 -12.13 -49.73 63.31
C ALA A 151 -11.10 -50.09 64.40
N ILE A 152 -10.76 -49.12 65.25
CA ILE A 152 -10.13 -49.36 66.54
C ILE A 152 -11.27 -49.65 67.51
N SER A 153 -11.41 -50.92 67.88
CA SER A 153 -12.31 -51.37 68.91
C SER A 153 -12.10 -50.55 70.19
N LYS A 154 -13.03 -49.65 70.49
CA LYS A 154 -13.28 -49.22 71.87
C LYS A 154 -13.73 -50.47 72.62
N LEU A 155 -12.80 -51.20 73.22
CA LEU A 155 -13.15 -52.06 74.35
C LEU A 155 -13.52 -51.12 75.50
N GLU A 156 -14.79 -50.75 75.54
CA GLU A 156 -15.39 -50.22 76.77
C GLU A 156 -15.51 -51.39 77.75
N MET A 157 -15.05 -51.19 78.99
CA MET A 157 -15.33 -52.17 80.02
C MET A 157 -16.85 -52.28 80.21
N PRO A 158 -17.42 -53.50 80.31
CA PRO A 158 -18.83 -53.66 80.62
C PRO A 158 -19.18 -52.94 81.93
N SER A 159 -20.34 -52.26 81.96
CA SER A 159 -20.80 -51.42 83.09
C SER A 159 -20.86 -52.16 84.43
N SER A 160 -20.84 -53.49 84.41
CA SER A 160 -20.73 -54.36 85.60
C SER A 160 -19.36 -54.36 86.28
N LEU A 161 -18.30 -53.83 85.64
CA LEU A 161 -16.94 -53.70 86.21
C LEU A 161 -16.62 -52.28 86.71
N MET A 162 -17.46 -51.28 86.42
CA MET A 162 -17.24 -49.90 86.89
C MET A 162 -17.53 -49.71 88.39
N LEU A 163 -18.19 -50.67 89.03
CA LEU A 163 -18.82 -50.46 90.34
C LEU A 163 -18.05 -51.01 91.56
N GLU A 164 -16.79 -51.49 91.42
CA GLU A 164 -16.07 -52.04 92.59
C GLU A 164 -14.61 -51.61 92.83
N VAL A 165 -14.01 -50.65 92.09
CA VAL A 165 -12.69 -50.10 92.49
C VAL A 165 -12.54 -48.61 92.12
N PRO A 166 -12.58 -47.67 93.09
CA PRO A 166 -12.32 -46.24 92.86
C PRO A 166 -11.05 -45.95 92.06
N ALA A 167 -9.98 -46.72 92.32
CA ALA A 167 -8.70 -46.60 91.64
C ALA A 167 -8.76 -46.84 90.11
N LEU A 168 -9.73 -47.60 89.60
CA LEU A 168 -9.88 -47.86 88.16
C LEU A 168 -10.56 -46.69 87.44
N ALA A 169 -11.51 -46.03 88.09
CA ALA A 169 -12.15 -44.82 87.57
C ALA A 169 -11.16 -43.64 87.54
N ASP A 170 -10.33 -43.52 88.57
CA ASP A 170 -9.27 -42.51 88.63
C ASP A 170 -8.19 -42.75 87.56
N PHE A 171 -7.79 -44.01 87.33
CA PHE A 171 -6.89 -44.37 86.22
C PHE A 171 -7.48 -44.01 84.85
N ASN A 172 -8.74 -44.37 84.58
CA ASN A 172 -9.39 -44.10 83.30
C ASN A 172 -9.52 -42.59 83.01
N ARG A 173 -9.71 -41.79 84.05
CA ARG A 173 -9.77 -40.32 83.95
C ARG A 173 -8.40 -39.75 83.59
N ALA A 174 -7.37 -40.07 84.38
CA ALA A 174 -6.00 -39.62 84.15
C ALA A 174 -5.45 -40.09 82.79
N TRP A 175 -5.82 -41.30 82.36
CA TRP A 175 -5.55 -41.82 81.02
C TRP A 175 -6.09 -40.91 79.92
N THR A 176 -7.39 -40.61 79.99
CA THR A 176 -8.08 -39.82 78.97
C THR A 176 -7.53 -38.39 78.93
N GLU A 177 -7.31 -37.78 80.10
CA GLU A 177 -6.74 -36.44 80.20
C GLU A 177 -5.35 -36.34 79.54
N LEU A 178 -4.47 -37.33 79.77
CA LEU A 178 -3.12 -37.32 79.19
C LEU A 178 -3.15 -37.63 77.68
N THR A 179 -3.98 -38.58 77.24
CA THR A 179 -4.18 -38.88 75.81
C THR A 179 -4.75 -37.68 75.04
N ASP A 180 -5.74 -36.98 75.60
CA ASP A 180 -6.35 -35.80 74.97
C ASP A 180 -5.33 -34.65 74.89
N TRP A 181 -4.53 -34.47 75.96
CA TRP A 181 -3.46 -33.48 75.97
C TRP A 181 -2.37 -33.79 74.93
N LEU A 182 -1.92 -35.05 74.82
CA LEU A 182 -0.96 -35.47 73.78
C LEU A 182 -1.53 -35.26 72.36
N SER A 183 -2.81 -35.56 72.16
CA SER A 183 -3.49 -35.34 70.87
C SER A 183 -3.58 -33.85 70.51
N LEU A 184 -3.85 -33.00 71.51
CA LEU A 184 -3.84 -31.55 71.34
C LEU A 184 -2.45 -31.06 70.98
N LEU A 185 -1.42 -31.55 71.67
CA LEU A 185 -0.02 -31.18 71.46
C LEU A 185 0.44 -31.56 70.05
N ASP A 186 0.14 -32.78 69.61
CA ASP A 186 0.43 -33.26 68.25
C ASP A 186 -0.21 -32.35 67.19
N ARG A 187 -1.48 -31.97 67.39
CA ARG A 187 -2.18 -31.04 66.50
C ARG A 187 -1.53 -29.66 66.48
N VAL A 188 -1.11 -29.14 67.65
CA VAL A 188 -0.40 -27.87 67.74
C VAL A 188 0.91 -27.95 66.96
N ILE A 189 1.72 -28.99 67.16
CA ILE A 189 2.99 -29.21 66.44
C ILE A 189 2.76 -29.22 64.92
N LYS A 190 1.78 -29.99 64.44
CA LYS A 190 1.44 -30.08 63.01
C LYS A 190 0.91 -28.76 62.41
N SER A 191 0.36 -27.88 63.24
CA SER A 191 -0.15 -26.57 62.82
C SER A 191 0.91 -25.46 62.85
N GLN A 192 2.09 -25.71 63.42
CA GLN A 192 3.18 -24.72 63.47
C GLN A 192 3.67 -24.43 62.06
N ARG A 193 3.38 -23.24 61.55
CA ARG A 193 3.95 -22.72 60.31
C ARG A 193 4.70 -21.43 60.60
N VAL A 194 5.81 -21.24 59.90
CA VAL A 194 6.62 -20.03 59.94
C VAL A 194 6.85 -19.50 58.54
N MET A 195 7.20 -18.22 58.45
CA MET A 195 7.63 -17.60 57.21
C MET A 195 9.11 -17.94 56.94
N VAL A 196 9.35 -18.74 55.90
CA VAL A 196 10.70 -19.11 55.47
C VAL A 196 11.44 -17.86 54.98
N GLY A 197 12.70 -17.69 55.39
CA GLY A 197 13.47 -16.46 55.13
C GLY A 197 13.17 -15.32 56.11
N ASP A 198 12.36 -15.53 57.15
CA ASP A 198 12.19 -14.59 58.26
C ASP A 198 12.84 -15.10 59.54
N LEU A 199 14.05 -14.60 59.83
CA LEU A 199 14.84 -15.08 60.95
C LEU A 199 14.15 -14.81 62.31
N GLU A 200 13.36 -13.74 62.43
CA GLU A 200 12.68 -13.43 63.68
C GLU A 200 11.54 -14.42 63.93
N ASP A 201 10.68 -14.65 62.93
CA ASP A 201 9.56 -15.60 63.02
C ASP A 201 10.05 -17.04 63.29
N ILE A 202 11.13 -17.46 62.61
CA ILE A 202 11.76 -18.77 62.84
C ILE A 202 12.31 -18.87 64.27
N ASN A 203 13.04 -17.85 64.75
CA ASN A 203 13.59 -17.85 66.11
C ASN A 203 12.50 -17.85 67.18
N GLU A 204 11.44 -17.05 67.01
CA GLU A 204 10.28 -17.07 67.89
C GLU A 204 9.66 -18.46 67.97
N MET A 205 9.50 -19.13 66.82
CA MET A 205 8.97 -20.49 66.80
C MET A 205 9.92 -21.49 67.47
N ILE A 206 11.24 -21.38 67.29
CA ILE A 206 12.22 -22.20 68.02
C ILE A 206 12.08 -22.01 69.54
N ILE A 207 11.86 -20.77 70.01
CA ILE A 207 11.65 -20.49 71.44
C ILE A 207 10.35 -21.15 71.93
N LYS A 208 9.24 -20.98 71.20
CA LYS A 208 7.95 -21.61 71.52
C LYS A 208 8.09 -23.14 71.58
N GLN A 209 8.78 -23.71 70.60
CA GLN A 209 9.01 -25.14 70.45
C GLN A 209 9.90 -25.71 71.58
N LYS A 210 10.90 -24.97 72.04
CA LYS A 210 11.68 -25.30 73.26
C LYS A 210 10.82 -25.31 74.52
N ALA A 211 9.93 -24.33 74.67
CA ALA A 211 9.00 -24.27 75.81
C ALA A 211 8.04 -25.48 75.79
N THR A 212 7.45 -25.80 74.63
CA THR A 212 6.60 -26.98 74.44
C THR A 212 7.32 -28.28 74.78
N MET A 213 8.62 -28.38 74.46
CA MET A 213 9.43 -29.55 74.82
C MET A 213 9.66 -29.65 76.33
N GLN A 214 9.90 -28.52 77.00
CA GLN A 214 10.00 -28.48 78.45
C GLN A 214 8.68 -28.89 79.11
N ASP A 215 7.54 -28.46 78.57
CA ASP A 215 6.21 -28.84 79.08
C ASP A 215 5.96 -30.35 78.95
N LEU A 216 6.38 -30.96 77.83
CA LEU A 216 6.35 -32.41 77.64
C LEU A 216 7.23 -33.13 78.68
N GLU A 217 8.47 -32.68 78.88
CA GLU A 217 9.33 -33.28 79.90
C GLU A 217 8.80 -33.12 81.33
N GLN A 218 8.16 -31.99 81.66
CA GLN A 218 7.52 -31.79 82.97
C GLN A 218 6.33 -32.73 83.22
N ARG A 219 5.67 -33.22 82.17
CA ARG A 219 4.55 -34.18 82.25
C ARG A 219 5.02 -35.63 82.30
N ARG A 220 6.31 -35.93 82.05
CA ARG A 220 6.88 -37.28 82.09
C ARG A 220 6.61 -38.03 83.42
N PRO A 221 6.72 -37.41 84.60
CA PRO A 221 6.38 -38.09 85.86
C PRO A 221 4.91 -38.53 85.92
N GLN A 222 3.99 -37.78 85.32
CA GLN A 222 2.56 -38.12 85.29
C GLN A 222 2.30 -39.35 84.42
N LEU A 223 3.05 -39.50 83.32
CA LEU A 223 3.05 -40.71 82.50
C LEU A 223 3.57 -41.92 83.30
N GLU A 224 4.68 -41.76 84.02
CA GLU A 224 5.26 -42.83 84.85
C GLU A 224 4.34 -43.26 85.99
N GLU A 225 3.70 -42.30 86.67
CA GLU A 225 2.69 -42.55 87.70
C GLU A 225 1.48 -43.28 87.12
N LEU A 226 0.98 -42.86 85.96
CA LEU A 226 -0.14 -43.49 85.25
C LEU A 226 0.20 -44.94 84.86
N ILE A 227 1.40 -45.19 84.34
CA ILE A 227 1.89 -46.53 83.99
C ILE A 227 1.99 -47.40 85.25
N THR A 228 2.54 -46.86 86.35
CA THR A 228 2.67 -47.57 87.63
C THR A 228 1.30 -47.91 88.20
N ALA A 229 0.35 -46.97 88.16
CA ALA A 229 -1.04 -47.18 88.57
C ALA A 229 -1.71 -48.26 87.71
N ALA A 230 -1.53 -48.22 86.39
CA ALA A 230 -2.02 -49.22 85.46
C ALA A 230 -1.45 -50.62 85.74
N GLN A 231 -0.15 -50.72 85.99
CA GLN A 231 0.52 -51.99 86.33
C GLN A 231 0.03 -52.55 87.67
N ASN A 232 -0.17 -51.70 88.68
CA ASN A 232 -0.74 -52.08 89.97
C ASN A 232 -2.19 -52.59 89.82
N LEU A 233 -3.01 -51.92 89.01
CA LEU A 233 -4.37 -52.36 88.68
C LEU A 233 -4.35 -53.69 87.93
N LYS A 234 -3.46 -53.84 86.94
CA LYS A 234 -3.24 -55.09 86.20
C LYS A 234 -2.88 -56.24 87.13
N ASN A 235 -2.04 -55.99 88.15
CA ASN A 235 -1.60 -57.02 89.09
C ASN A 235 -2.69 -57.42 90.10
N LYS A 236 -3.57 -56.49 90.50
CA LYS A 236 -4.65 -56.72 91.48
C LYS A 236 -5.94 -57.29 90.89
N THR A 237 -6.14 -57.21 89.58
CA THR A 237 -7.34 -57.76 88.93
C THR A 237 -7.19 -59.23 88.55
N SER A 238 -8.19 -60.05 88.86
CA SER A 238 -8.29 -61.46 88.47
C SER A 238 -8.94 -61.68 87.10
N ASN A 239 -9.48 -60.61 86.48
CA ASN A 239 -10.15 -60.68 85.17
C ASN A 239 -9.13 -60.54 84.02
N GLN A 240 -9.02 -61.57 83.19
CA GLN A 240 -8.09 -61.61 82.05
C GLN A 240 -8.36 -60.51 80.99
N GLU A 241 -9.63 -60.22 80.72
CA GLU A 241 -10.05 -59.20 79.74
C GLU A 241 -9.66 -57.78 80.20
N ALA A 242 -9.81 -57.50 81.50
CA ALA A 242 -9.36 -56.24 82.08
C ALA A 242 -7.82 -56.11 82.03
N ARG A 243 -7.08 -57.20 82.22
CA ARG A 243 -5.60 -57.19 82.10
C ARG A 243 -5.15 -56.88 80.68
N THR A 244 -5.82 -57.43 79.67
CA THR A 244 -5.55 -57.12 78.26
C THR A 244 -5.85 -55.66 77.92
N ILE A 245 -7.01 -55.12 78.34
CA ILE A 245 -7.37 -53.72 78.09
C ILE A 245 -6.37 -52.76 78.75
N ILE A 246 -5.99 -53.01 80.00
CA ILE A 246 -5.01 -52.17 80.71
C ILE A 246 -3.64 -52.20 80.00
N THR A 247 -3.24 -53.35 79.44
CA THR A 247 -1.96 -53.50 78.74
C THR A 247 -1.96 -52.76 77.41
N ASP A 248 -3.00 -52.97 76.59
CA ASP A 248 -3.21 -52.26 75.33
C ASP A 248 -3.33 -50.75 75.52
N ARG A 249 -3.97 -50.30 76.61
CA ARG A 249 -3.90 -48.89 77.01
C ARG A 249 -2.46 -48.51 77.24
N ILE A 250 -1.75 -49.02 78.25
CA ILE A 250 -0.34 -48.65 78.55
C ILE A 250 0.51 -48.50 77.28
N GLU A 251 0.46 -49.49 76.38
CA GLU A 251 1.19 -49.45 75.11
C GLU A 251 0.79 -48.25 74.22
N ARG A 252 -0.51 -47.96 74.06
CA ARG A 252 -0.99 -46.82 73.25
C ARG A 252 -0.49 -45.46 73.73
N ILE A 253 -0.51 -45.16 75.04
CA ILE A 253 -0.05 -43.85 75.51
C ILE A 253 1.45 -43.74 75.50
N GLN A 254 2.18 -44.84 75.70
CA GLN A 254 3.62 -44.86 75.54
C GLN A 254 3.99 -44.58 74.08
N ASN A 255 3.37 -45.30 73.14
CA ASN A 255 3.57 -45.06 71.71
C ASN A 255 3.19 -43.62 71.32
N GLN A 256 2.03 -43.12 71.79
CA GLN A 256 1.60 -41.76 71.50
C GLN A 256 2.55 -40.70 72.10
N TRP A 257 3.07 -40.95 73.31
CA TRP A 257 4.07 -40.08 73.93
C TRP A 257 5.35 -40.05 73.08
N ASP A 258 5.85 -41.23 72.70
CA ASP A 258 7.06 -41.37 71.90
C ASP A 258 6.89 -40.72 70.52
N GLU A 259 5.75 -40.91 69.85
CA GLU A 259 5.40 -40.26 68.58
C GLU A 259 5.38 -38.73 68.70
N VAL A 260 4.73 -38.19 69.73
CA VAL A 260 4.68 -36.73 69.96
C VAL A 260 6.07 -36.17 70.29
N GLN A 261 6.86 -36.89 71.09
CA GLN A 261 8.23 -36.53 71.41
C GLN A 261 9.10 -36.52 70.14
N GLU A 262 8.96 -37.52 69.28
CA GLU A 262 9.65 -37.62 67.98
C GLU A 262 9.23 -36.49 67.04
N HIS A 263 7.93 -36.26 66.85
CA HIS A 263 7.41 -35.15 66.03
C HIS A 263 7.96 -33.81 66.50
N LEU A 264 8.00 -33.59 67.81
CA LEU A 264 8.53 -32.36 68.39
C LEU A 264 10.05 -32.25 68.13
N GLN A 265 10.82 -33.32 68.32
CA GLN A 265 12.25 -33.32 68.02
C GLN A 265 12.54 -33.07 66.53
N ASN A 266 11.79 -33.71 65.63
CA ASN A 266 11.91 -33.53 64.19
C ASN A 266 11.58 -32.09 63.79
N ARG A 267 10.49 -31.52 64.32
CA ARG A 267 10.15 -30.12 64.06
C ARG A 267 11.22 -29.16 64.59
N ARG A 268 11.84 -29.44 65.75
CA ARG A 268 12.99 -28.66 66.25
C ARG A 268 14.13 -28.65 65.25
N GLN A 269 14.52 -29.84 64.78
CA GLN A 269 15.64 -29.99 63.88
C GLN A 269 15.36 -29.22 62.58
N GLN A 270 14.17 -29.41 62.01
CA GLN A 270 13.73 -28.70 60.82
C GLN A 270 13.78 -27.17 61.00
N LEU A 271 13.33 -26.63 62.13
CA LEU A 271 13.40 -25.18 62.39
C LEU A 271 14.85 -24.66 62.52
N ASN A 272 15.75 -25.44 63.12
CA ASN A 272 17.17 -25.05 63.21
C ASN A 272 17.88 -25.12 61.85
N GLU A 273 17.57 -26.13 61.03
CA GLU A 273 18.07 -26.25 59.66
C GLU A 273 17.51 -25.12 58.78
N MET A 274 16.21 -24.81 58.92
CA MET A 274 15.56 -23.69 58.24
C MET A 274 16.19 -22.36 58.61
N LEU A 275 16.50 -22.14 59.90
CA LEU A 275 17.18 -20.92 60.34
C LEU A 275 18.55 -20.79 59.66
N LYS A 276 19.33 -21.87 59.63
CA LYS A 276 20.65 -21.89 58.99
C LYS A 276 20.55 -21.61 57.49
N ASP A 277 19.68 -22.32 56.79
CA ASP A 277 19.51 -22.18 55.35
C ASP A 277 18.96 -20.79 54.98
N SER A 278 18.03 -20.25 55.79
CA SER A 278 17.49 -18.91 55.61
C SER A 278 18.57 -17.83 55.80
N THR A 279 19.46 -17.99 56.76
CA THR A 279 20.61 -17.08 56.96
C THR A 279 21.54 -17.10 55.75
N GLN A 280 21.91 -18.29 55.26
CA GLN A 280 22.77 -18.42 54.07
C GLN A 280 22.14 -17.80 52.83
N TRP A 281 20.83 -18.00 52.63
CA TRP A 281 20.11 -17.38 51.53
C TRP A 281 20.07 -15.85 51.66
N LEU A 282 19.85 -15.31 52.87
CA LEU A 282 19.84 -13.86 53.10
C LEU A 282 21.21 -13.22 52.81
N GLU A 283 22.30 -13.87 53.19
CA GLU A 283 23.68 -13.43 52.87
C GLU A 283 23.90 -13.42 51.34
N ALA A 284 23.59 -14.52 50.65
CA ALA A 284 23.72 -14.60 49.20
C ALA A 284 22.81 -13.59 48.46
N LYS A 285 21.61 -13.36 48.99
CA LYS A 285 20.66 -12.36 48.49
C LYS A 285 21.24 -10.95 48.62
N GLU A 286 21.90 -10.61 49.73
CA GLU A 286 22.56 -9.32 49.92
C GLU A 286 23.71 -9.12 48.90
N GLU A 287 24.51 -10.16 48.65
CA GLU A 287 25.56 -10.12 47.61
C GLU A 287 24.97 -9.89 46.20
N ALA A 288 23.88 -10.58 45.87
CA ALA A 288 23.17 -10.39 44.60
C ALA A 288 22.60 -8.96 44.48
N GLU A 289 22.02 -8.42 45.55
CA GLU A 289 21.52 -7.03 45.59
C GLU A 289 22.67 -6.02 45.48
N GLN A 290 23.85 -6.31 46.01
CA GLN A 290 25.03 -5.45 45.89
C GLN A 290 25.50 -5.34 44.44
N VAL A 291 25.66 -6.46 43.72
CA VAL A 291 26.07 -6.43 42.31
C VAL A 291 25.01 -5.78 41.42
N LEU A 292 23.72 -6.00 41.72
CA LEU A 292 22.61 -5.28 41.08
C LEU A 292 22.70 -3.77 41.30
N GLY A 293 23.00 -3.33 42.53
CA GLY A 293 23.21 -1.93 42.87
C GLY A 293 24.39 -1.31 42.12
N GLN A 294 25.51 -2.03 42.02
CA GLN A 294 26.68 -1.57 41.26
C GLN A 294 26.38 -1.42 39.77
N ALA A 295 25.68 -2.39 39.17
CA ALA A 295 25.26 -2.32 37.77
C ALA A 295 24.30 -1.14 37.52
N ARG A 296 23.31 -0.94 38.40
CA ARG A 296 22.39 0.21 38.33
C ARG A 296 23.14 1.54 38.44
N ALA A 297 24.06 1.68 39.39
CA ALA A 297 24.85 2.90 39.53
C ALA A 297 25.68 3.21 38.27
N LYS A 298 26.27 2.19 37.64
CA LYS A 298 26.96 2.34 36.35
C LYS A 298 25.99 2.78 35.24
N LEU A 299 24.83 2.16 35.13
CA LEU A 299 23.78 2.55 34.16
C LEU A 299 23.34 4.00 34.34
N GLU A 300 23.11 4.46 35.58
CA GLU A 300 22.69 5.83 35.88
C GLU A 300 23.82 6.86 35.70
N SER A 301 25.09 6.44 35.83
CA SER A 301 26.24 7.32 35.58
C SER A 301 26.41 7.70 34.10
N TRP A 302 25.81 6.94 33.19
CA TRP A 302 25.91 7.15 31.76
C TRP A 302 25.07 8.34 31.30
N LYS A 303 25.73 9.45 31.01
CA LYS A 303 25.08 10.63 30.42
C LYS A 303 24.90 10.51 28.90
N GLU A 304 23.73 10.93 28.44
CA GLU A 304 23.50 11.28 27.03
C GLU A 304 24.13 12.66 26.78
N GLY A 305 24.94 12.77 25.74
CA GLY A 305 25.66 14.00 25.41
C GLY A 305 26.31 13.88 24.04
N PRO A 306 26.65 15.01 23.39
CA PRO A 306 27.00 15.05 21.98
C PRO A 306 28.20 14.16 21.65
N TYR A 307 28.16 13.58 20.46
CA TYR A 307 28.86 12.35 20.14
C TYR A 307 29.87 12.55 19.02
N THR A 308 31.16 12.64 19.37
CA THR A 308 32.24 12.39 18.40
C THR A 308 32.43 10.88 18.22
N ILE A 309 33.04 10.45 17.10
CA ILE A 309 33.37 9.04 16.85
C ILE A 309 34.18 8.45 18.00
N ASP A 310 35.20 9.18 18.48
CA ASP A 310 36.03 8.76 19.62
C ASP A 310 35.22 8.64 20.92
N ALA A 311 34.28 9.55 21.16
CA ALA A 311 33.41 9.49 22.32
C ALA A 311 32.45 8.29 22.26
N ILE A 312 31.90 7.97 21.09
CA ILE A 312 31.08 6.77 20.89
C ILE A 312 31.92 5.50 21.09
N GLN A 313 33.12 5.44 20.51
CA GLN A 313 34.00 4.29 20.67
C GLN A 313 34.36 4.04 22.14
N LYS A 314 34.62 5.12 22.90
CA LYS A 314 34.82 5.04 24.35
C LYS A 314 33.57 4.51 25.09
N LYS A 315 32.38 4.99 24.73
CA LYS A 315 31.12 4.48 25.31
C LYS A 315 30.87 3.01 24.98
N ILE A 316 31.25 2.54 23.78
CA ILE A 316 31.19 1.12 23.40
C ILE A 316 32.13 0.30 24.28
N THR A 317 33.37 0.74 24.51
CA THR A 317 34.31 -0.01 25.35
C THR A 317 33.87 -0.06 26.81
N GLU A 318 33.33 1.04 27.35
CA GLU A 318 32.73 1.08 28.70
C GLU A 318 31.53 0.14 28.82
N THR A 319 30.64 0.12 27.82
CA THR A 319 29.45 -0.76 27.81
C THR A 319 29.86 -2.23 27.72
N LYS A 320 30.84 -2.55 26.84
CA LYS A 320 31.43 -3.90 26.73
C LYS A 320 32.11 -4.35 28.01
N GLN A 321 32.72 -3.43 28.75
CA GLN A 321 33.30 -3.74 30.05
C GLN A 321 32.20 -4.08 31.06
N LEU A 322 31.12 -3.30 31.15
CA LEU A 322 29.99 -3.65 32.01
C LEU A 322 29.36 -5.01 31.61
N ALA A 323 29.22 -5.31 30.32
CA ALA A 323 28.73 -6.61 29.87
C ALA A 323 29.65 -7.77 30.30
N LYS A 324 30.97 -7.55 30.39
CA LYS A 324 31.91 -8.53 30.98
C LYS A 324 31.73 -8.65 32.49
N ASP A 325 31.59 -7.54 33.19
CA ASP A 325 31.38 -7.53 34.64
C ASP A 325 30.08 -8.27 35.01
N LEU A 326 28.98 -8.05 34.26
CA LEU A 326 27.72 -8.77 34.45
C LEU A 326 27.89 -10.29 34.30
N ARG A 327 28.65 -10.75 33.30
CA ARG A 327 28.96 -12.17 33.14
C ARG A 327 29.73 -12.74 34.33
N GLN A 328 30.58 -11.95 34.97
CA GLN A 328 31.31 -12.38 36.17
C GLN A 328 30.41 -12.41 37.40
N TRP A 329 29.52 -11.42 37.55
CA TRP A 329 28.59 -11.30 38.68
C TRP A 329 27.37 -12.23 38.59
N GLN A 330 27.17 -12.91 37.45
CA GLN A 330 26.13 -13.93 37.27
C GLN A 330 26.16 -14.98 38.39
N ILE A 331 27.36 -15.34 38.86
CA ILE A 331 27.53 -16.32 39.95
C ILE A 331 26.83 -15.90 41.25
N ASN A 332 26.80 -14.60 41.58
CA ASN A 332 26.14 -14.12 42.80
C ASN A 332 24.61 -14.33 42.72
N VAL A 333 24.02 -14.10 41.54
CA VAL A 333 22.59 -14.33 41.29
C VAL A 333 22.28 -15.82 41.27
N ASP A 334 23.14 -16.64 40.64
CA ASP A 334 22.97 -18.09 40.59
C ASP A 334 23.00 -18.72 41.98
N VAL A 335 23.96 -18.33 42.84
CA VAL A 335 24.05 -18.84 44.22
C VAL A 335 22.82 -18.45 45.05
N ALA A 336 22.34 -17.20 44.92
CA ALA A 336 21.13 -16.76 45.61
C ALA A 336 19.89 -17.54 45.14
N ASN A 337 19.80 -17.83 43.83
CA ASN A 337 18.74 -18.63 43.24
C ASN A 337 18.78 -20.10 43.70
N ASP A 338 19.96 -20.72 43.74
CA ASP A 338 20.14 -22.11 44.17
C ASP A 338 19.73 -22.29 45.64
N LEU A 339 20.12 -21.35 46.50
CA LEU A 339 19.71 -21.35 47.91
C LEU A 339 18.21 -21.08 48.07
N ALA A 340 17.63 -20.20 47.26
CA ALA A 340 16.18 -20.00 47.24
C ALA A 340 15.44 -21.29 46.86
N LEU A 341 15.89 -21.98 45.79
CA LEU A 341 15.29 -23.25 45.34
C LEU A 341 15.40 -24.33 46.42
N LYS A 342 16.53 -24.39 47.14
CA LYS A 342 16.68 -25.26 48.31
C LYS A 342 15.59 -24.95 49.34
N LEU A 343 15.41 -23.68 49.73
CA LEU A 343 14.40 -23.28 50.71
C LEU A 343 12.98 -23.64 50.26
N LEU A 344 12.64 -23.37 49.00
CA LEU A 344 11.31 -23.67 48.44
C LEU A 344 11.01 -25.17 48.42
N ARG A 345 12.04 -26.00 48.18
CA ARG A 345 11.92 -27.46 48.13
C ARG A 345 11.85 -28.09 49.52
N ASP A 346 12.79 -27.74 50.40
CA ASP A 346 12.99 -28.43 51.67
C ASP A 346 11.97 -27.98 52.75
N TYR A 347 11.36 -26.79 52.57
CA TYR A 347 10.41 -26.19 53.52
C TYR A 347 9.04 -25.88 52.90
N SER A 348 8.59 -26.65 51.92
CA SER A 348 7.32 -26.43 51.20
C SER A 348 6.05 -26.52 52.09
N ALA A 349 6.17 -27.06 53.30
CA ALA A 349 5.08 -27.14 54.28
C ALA A 349 4.86 -25.83 55.07
N ASP A 350 5.84 -24.92 55.04
CA ASP A 350 5.84 -23.61 55.68
C ASP A 350 5.51 -22.49 54.67
N ASP A 351 5.40 -21.23 55.12
CA ASP A 351 5.09 -20.10 54.20
C ASP A 351 6.35 -19.63 53.45
N THR A 352 6.42 -19.95 52.18
CA THR A 352 7.57 -19.68 51.29
C THR A 352 7.42 -18.41 50.44
N ARG A 353 6.33 -17.64 50.60
CA ARG A 353 6.01 -16.49 49.73
C ARG A 353 7.09 -15.41 49.71
N LYS A 354 7.73 -15.15 50.85
CA LYS A 354 8.79 -14.15 50.98
C LYS A 354 10.01 -14.49 50.12
N VAL A 355 10.46 -15.75 50.17
CA VAL A 355 11.57 -16.26 49.35
C VAL A 355 11.23 -16.13 47.87
N HIS A 356 10.04 -16.58 47.47
CA HIS A 356 9.59 -16.52 46.09
C HIS A 356 9.61 -15.08 45.54
N MET A 357 8.95 -14.16 46.23
CA MET A 357 8.83 -12.75 45.81
C MET A 357 10.19 -12.05 45.70
N ILE A 358 11.08 -12.26 46.67
CA ILE A 358 12.41 -11.65 46.66
C ILE A 358 13.25 -12.20 45.50
N THR A 359 13.24 -13.51 45.29
CA THR A 359 13.97 -14.17 44.21
C THR A 359 13.46 -13.72 42.84
N GLU A 360 12.14 -13.62 42.64
CA GLU A 360 11.57 -13.07 41.41
C GLU A 360 12.00 -11.62 41.16
N ASN A 361 12.01 -10.78 42.19
CA ASN A 361 12.44 -9.38 42.06
C ASN A 361 13.92 -9.25 41.66
N ILE A 362 14.81 -10.07 42.26
CA ILE A 362 16.23 -10.13 41.90
C ILE A 362 16.38 -10.54 40.43
N ASN A 363 15.69 -11.61 40.01
CA ASN A 363 15.76 -12.12 38.64
C ASN A 363 15.20 -11.13 37.61
N ALA A 364 14.06 -10.50 37.89
CA ALA A 364 13.48 -9.47 37.03
C ALA A 364 14.41 -8.25 36.90
N SER A 365 15.00 -7.82 38.01
CA SER A 365 16.00 -6.75 38.05
C SER A 365 17.25 -7.10 37.23
N TRP A 366 17.78 -8.31 37.40
CA TRP A 366 18.94 -8.81 36.68
C TRP A 366 18.70 -8.88 35.17
N GLY A 367 17.57 -9.46 34.75
CA GLY A 367 17.17 -9.53 33.35
C GLY A 367 16.98 -8.17 32.71
N SER A 368 16.38 -7.21 33.43
CA SER A 368 16.21 -5.83 32.96
C SER A 368 17.55 -5.12 32.74
N ILE A 369 18.50 -5.27 33.65
CA ILE A 369 19.85 -4.71 33.52
C ILE A 369 20.57 -5.31 32.31
N HIS A 370 20.53 -6.64 32.14
CA HIS A 370 21.12 -7.31 30.98
C HIS A 370 20.54 -6.80 29.67
N LYS A 371 19.21 -6.67 29.59
CA LYS A 371 18.51 -6.13 28.43
C LYS A 371 18.96 -4.70 28.13
N ARG A 372 18.96 -3.80 29.13
CA ARG A 372 19.39 -2.40 28.96
C ARG A 372 20.84 -2.28 28.47
N VAL A 373 21.76 -3.10 29.00
CA VAL A 373 23.16 -3.11 28.56
C VAL A 373 23.28 -3.58 27.11
N SER A 374 22.57 -4.65 26.74
CA SER A 374 22.58 -5.19 25.38
C SER A 374 21.97 -4.22 24.36
N GLU A 375 20.83 -3.59 24.67
CA GLU A 375 20.17 -2.60 23.81
C GLU A 375 21.06 -1.38 23.60
N ARG A 376 21.72 -0.92 24.67
CA ARG A 376 22.68 0.19 24.57
C ARG A 376 23.89 -0.17 23.72
N GLU A 377 24.46 -1.37 23.89
CA GLU A 377 25.59 -1.84 23.08
C GLU A 377 25.21 -1.82 21.60
N ALA A 378 24.06 -2.41 21.24
CA ALA A 378 23.56 -2.42 19.86
C ALA A 378 23.33 -1.01 19.30
N ALA A 379 22.71 -0.12 20.08
CA ALA A 379 22.46 1.26 19.65
C ALA A 379 23.75 2.07 19.43
N LEU A 380 24.74 1.89 20.31
CA LEU A 380 26.04 2.55 20.16
C LEU A 380 26.83 2.00 18.97
N GLU A 381 26.80 0.68 18.75
CA GLU A 381 27.46 0.06 17.59
C GLU A 381 26.84 0.50 16.26
N GLU A 382 25.51 0.60 16.19
CA GLU A 382 24.84 1.11 14.99
C GLU A 382 25.15 2.59 14.75
N THR A 383 25.14 3.40 15.81
CA THR A 383 25.53 4.82 15.72
C THR A 383 26.99 4.96 15.25
N HIS A 384 27.89 4.13 15.75
CA HIS A 384 29.28 4.11 15.33
C HIS A 384 29.43 3.74 13.86
N ARG A 385 28.73 2.69 13.40
CA ARG A 385 28.72 2.27 11.99
C ARG A 385 28.22 3.38 11.09
N LEU A 386 27.14 4.05 11.49
CA LEU A 386 26.57 5.20 10.77
C LEU A 386 27.59 6.33 10.63
N LEU A 387 28.21 6.75 11.74
CA LEU A 387 29.22 7.82 11.74
C LEU A 387 30.46 7.47 10.91
N GLN A 388 30.81 6.18 10.79
CA GLN A 388 31.93 5.73 9.96
C GLN A 388 31.61 5.70 8.46
N GLN A 389 30.42 5.22 8.08
CA GLN A 389 30.05 5.06 6.66
C GLN A 389 29.58 6.37 6.02
N PHE A 390 28.85 7.19 6.78
CA PHE A 390 28.21 8.39 6.26
C PHE A 390 29.17 9.35 5.51
N PRO A 391 30.39 9.68 6.01
CA PRO A 391 31.30 10.56 5.28
C PRO A 391 31.72 9.98 3.92
N LEU A 392 31.93 8.66 3.84
CA LEU A 392 32.32 7.97 2.62
C LEU A 392 31.20 7.99 1.58
N ASP A 393 29.97 7.73 2.03
CA ASP A 393 28.80 7.71 1.15
C ASP A 393 28.45 9.12 0.68
N LEU A 394 28.57 10.12 1.55
CA LEU A 394 28.41 11.53 1.20
C LEU A 394 29.46 11.95 0.15
N GLU A 395 30.73 11.55 0.31
CA GLU A 395 31.78 11.88 -0.66
C GLU A 395 31.56 11.22 -2.02
N LYS A 396 31.20 9.93 -2.05
CA LYS A 396 30.84 9.22 -3.30
C LYS A 396 29.68 9.90 -4.00
N PHE A 397 28.62 10.23 -3.27
CA PHE A 397 27.45 10.90 -3.83
C PHE A 397 27.78 12.29 -4.35
N LEU A 398 28.58 13.09 -3.63
CA LEU A 398 29.02 14.41 -4.10
C LEU A 398 29.90 14.34 -5.35
N ALA A 399 30.74 13.30 -5.47
CA ALA A 399 31.54 13.05 -6.67
C ALA A 399 30.63 12.74 -7.86
N TRP A 400 29.73 11.76 -7.71
CA TRP A 400 28.72 11.44 -8.74
C TRP A 400 27.88 12.66 -9.12
N LEU A 401 27.41 13.44 -8.14
CA LEU A 401 26.59 14.63 -8.37
C LEU A 401 27.33 15.67 -9.22
N THR A 402 28.65 15.78 -9.05
CA THR A 402 29.50 16.67 -9.84
C THR A 402 29.68 16.17 -11.27
N GLU A 403 29.81 14.84 -11.47
CA GLU A 403 29.86 14.21 -12.79
C GLU A 403 28.52 14.35 -13.53
N ALA A 404 27.40 14.08 -12.86
CA ALA A 404 26.06 14.24 -13.39
C ALA A 404 25.75 15.71 -13.74
N GLU A 405 26.16 16.68 -12.90
CA GLU A 405 26.09 18.10 -13.24
C GLU A 405 26.88 18.44 -14.50
N THR A 406 28.08 17.89 -14.65
CA THR A 406 28.93 18.10 -15.84
C THR A 406 28.24 17.56 -17.08
N THR A 407 27.70 16.34 -17.01
CA THR A 407 26.93 15.72 -18.09
C THR A 407 25.69 16.55 -18.45
N ALA A 408 24.93 17.01 -17.44
CA ALA A 408 23.76 17.86 -17.65
C ALA A 408 24.13 19.20 -18.30
N ASN A 409 25.26 19.81 -17.92
CA ASN A 409 25.73 21.06 -18.53
C ASN A 409 26.12 20.83 -20.00
N VAL A 410 26.86 19.76 -20.31
CA VAL A 410 27.23 19.39 -21.68
C VAL A 410 25.99 19.14 -22.54
N LEU A 411 25.00 18.40 -22.00
CA LEU A 411 23.73 18.15 -22.69
C LEU A 411 22.95 19.45 -22.90
N GLN A 412 22.85 20.31 -21.88
CA GLN A 412 22.18 21.61 -22.01
C GLN A 412 22.84 22.47 -23.09
N ASP A 413 24.18 22.55 -23.12
CA ASP A 413 24.89 23.30 -24.16
C ASP A 413 24.70 22.66 -25.54
N ALA A 414 24.65 21.34 -25.64
CA ALA A 414 24.34 20.63 -26.88
C ALA A 414 22.92 20.91 -27.36
N THR A 415 21.93 20.98 -26.45
CA THR A 415 20.55 21.37 -26.81
C THR A 415 20.43 22.83 -27.25
N ARG A 416 21.36 23.72 -26.85
CA ARG A 416 21.39 25.11 -27.30
C ARG A 416 22.13 25.31 -28.61
N LYS A 417 22.96 24.35 -29.02
CA LYS A 417 23.61 24.38 -30.33
C LYS A 417 22.56 24.05 -31.38
N GLU A 418 22.02 25.11 -31.97
CA GLU A 418 20.98 25.09 -33.01
C GLU A 418 21.25 23.99 -34.05
N ARG A 419 22.49 23.92 -34.59
CA ARG A 419 22.97 22.89 -35.53
C ARG A 419 22.74 21.42 -35.13
N LEU A 420 22.69 21.09 -33.83
CA LEU A 420 22.45 19.71 -33.35
C LEU A 420 20.96 19.38 -33.23
N LEU A 421 20.10 20.39 -33.13
CA LEU A 421 18.64 20.23 -33.11
C LEU A 421 18.02 20.12 -34.50
N GLU A 422 18.76 20.58 -35.52
CA GLU A 422 18.46 20.43 -36.94
C GLU A 422 18.62 18.98 -37.42
N ASP A 423 19.53 18.22 -36.78
CA ASP A 423 19.76 16.82 -37.07
C ASP A 423 18.80 15.93 -36.27
N SER A 424 17.84 15.31 -36.96
CA SER A 424 16.90 14.33 -36.36
C SER A 424 17.60 13.20 -35.60
N LYS A 425 18.85 12.86 -35.95
CA LYS A 425 19.64 11.88 -35.19
C LYS A 425 20.37 12.49 -34.01
N GLY A 426 20.91 13.70 -34.13
CA GLY A 426 21.38 14.51 -33.01
C GLY A 426 20.31 14.66 -31.93
N VAL A 427 19.07 15.01 -32.28
CA VAL A 427 17.94 15.11 -31.33
C VAL A 427 17.62 13.77 -30.66
N LYS A 428 17.60 12.66 -31.42
CA LYS A 428 17.35 11.31 -30.87
C LYS A 428 18.46 10.85 -29.93
N GLU A 429 19.71 11.13 -30.28
CA GLU A 429 20.86 10.80 -29.46
C GLU A 429 20.89 11.65 -28.19
N LEU A 430 20.63 12.96 -28.29
CA LEU A 430 20.48 13.84 -27.13
C LEU A 430 19.31 13.42 -26.23
N MET A 431 18.20 12.97 -26.81
CA MET A 431 17.06 12.44 -26.06
C MET A 431 17.42 11.13 -25.34
N LYS A 432 18.20 10.25 -25.98
CA LYS A 432 18.71 9.03 -25.34
C LYS A 432 19.69 9.37 -24.21
N GLN A 433 20.66 10.23 -24.43
CA GLN A 433 21.62 10.65 -23.39
C GLN A 433 20.92 11.36 -22.23
N TRP A 434 19.86 12.13 -22.50
CA TRP A 434 19.00 12.67 -21.46
C TRP A 434 18.25 11.56 -20.69
N GLN A 435 17.72 10.53 -21.37
CA GLN A 435 17.08 9.39 -20.70
C GLN A 435 18.06 8.61 -19.83
N ASP A 436 19.30 8.40 -20.30
CA ASP A 436 20.36 7.75 -19.53
C ASP A 436 20.67 8.56 -18.27
N LEU A 437 20.88 9.88 -18.39
CA LEU A 437 21.07 10.78 -17.24
C LEU A 437 19.86 10.78 -16.30
N GLN A 438 18.64 10.78 -16.84
CA GLN A 438 17.41 10.76 -16.05
C GLN A 438 17.29 9.44 -15.25
N GLY A 439 17.64 8.31 -15.87
CA GLY A 439 17.71 7.01 -15.20
C GLY A 439 18.76 7.00 -14.09
N GLU A 440 19.93 7.61 -14.31
CA GLU A 440 20.95 7.76 -13.26
C GLU A 440 20.44 8.62 -12.08
N ILE A 441 19.76 9.74 -12.35
CA ILE A 441 19.16 10.58 -11.30
C ILE A 441 18.13 9.78 -10.48
N GLU A 442 17.27 9.01 -11.15
CA GLU A 442 16.27 8.16 -10.48
C GLU A 442 16.94 7.08 -9.63
N ALA A 443 17.97 6.43 -10.15
CA ALA A 443 18.75 5.40 -9.45
C ALA A 443 19.54 5.91 -8.23
N HIS A 444 19.75 7.23 -8.11
CA HIS A 444 20.44 7.85 -6.97
C HIS A 444 19.50 8.65 -6.05
N THR A 445 18.19 8.63 -6.31
CA THR A 445 17.20 9.37 -5.51
C THR A 445 17.03 8.77 -4.11
N ASP A 446 17.09 7.45 -3.99
CA ASP A 446 17.09 6.74 -2.71
C ASP A 446 18.38 7.01 -1.92
N VAL A 447 19.54 7.03 -2.59
CA VAL A 447 20.83 7.40 -1.99
C VAL A 447 20.77 8.81 -1.41
N TYR A 448 20.21 9.76 -2.16
CA TYR A 448 19.99 11.13 -1.69
C TYR A 448 19.14 11.17 -0.42
N HIS A 449 17.98 10.50 -0.41
CA HIS A 449 17.09 10.48 0.75
C HIS A 449 17.71 9.77 1.97
N ASN A 450 18.43 8.68 1.73
CA ASN A 450 19.16 7.97 2.78
C ASN A 450 20.23 8.86 3.42
N LEU A 451 21.02 9.56 2.60
CA LEU A 451 22.02 10.51 3.08
C LEU A 451 21.37 11.66 3.85
N ASP A 452 20.28 12.23 3.34
CA ASP A 452 19.57 13.31 4.02
C ASP A 452 19.04 12.85 5.40
N GLU A 453 18.33 11.71 5.48
CA GLU A 453 17.80 11.19 6.74
C GLU A 453 18.92 10.86 7.75
N ASN A 454 19.97 10.18 7.29
CA ASN A 454 21.11 9.82 8.12
C ASN A 454 21.89 11.05 8.60
N SER A 455 22.00 12.06 7.75
CA SER A 455 22.64 13.32 8.13
C SER A 455 21.86 14.05 9.23
N GLN A 456 20.52 14.01 9.22
CA GLN A 456 19.70 14.59 10.28
C GLN A 456 19.91 13.85 11.62
N LYS A 457 20.05 12.52 11.60
CA LYS A 457 20.39 11.73 12.80
C LYS A 457 21.75 12.15 13.36
N ILE A 458 22.74 12.31 12.49
CA ILE A 458 24.09 12.72 12.89
C ILE A 458 24.11 14.17 13.41
N LEU A 459 23.40 15.10 12.76
CA LEU A 459 23.32 16.49 13.21
C LEU A 459 22.72 16.62 14.61
N ARG A 460 21.66 15.87 14.93
CA ARG A 460 21.09 15.82 16.29
C ARG A 460 22.10 15.29 17.30
N SER A 461 22.96 14.35 16.90
CA SER A 461 24.02 13.81 17.78
C SER A 461 25.20 14.76 17.99
N LEU A 462 25.40 15.73 17.09
CA LEU A 462 26.48 16.70 17.09
C LEU A 462 26.03 18.10 17.55
N GLU A 463 24.82 18.24 18.07
CA GLU A 463 24.20 19.53 18.38
C GLU A 463 25.12 20.46 19.19
N GLY A 464 25.30 21.69 18.71
CA GLY A 464 26.16 22.70 19.35
C GLY A 464 27.66 22.57 19.06
N SER A 465 28.10 21.65 18.19
CA SER A 465 29.50 21.53 17.77
C SER A 465 29.78 22.23 16.43
N ASP A 466 31.04 22.65 16.21
CA ASP A 466 31.49 23.20 14.93
C ASP A 466 31.37 22.18 13.78
N ASP A 467 31.48 20.88 14.09
CA ASP A 467 31.31 19.79 13.12
C ASP A 467 29.87 19.71 12.60
N ALA A 468 28.87 19.99 13.46
CA ALA A 468 27.48 20.08 13.02
C ALA A 468 27.27 21.23 12.03
N VAL A 469 27.91 22.39 12.27
CA VAL A 469 27.84 23.54 11.36
C VAL A 469 28.50 23.23 10.02
N LEU A 470 29.66 22.57 10.03
CA LEU A 470 30.35 22.16 8.81
C LEU A 470 29.53 21.14 8.01
N LEU A 471 28.97 20.13 8.69
CA LEU A 471 28.12 19.13 8.07
C LEU A 471 26.86 19.77 7.46
N GLN A 472 26.18 20.66 8.18
CA GLN A 472 25.01 21.38 7.67
C GLN A 472 25.34 22.12 6.37
N ARG A 473 26.47 22.84 6.31
CA ARG A 473 26.90 23.52 5.08
C ARG A 473 27.14 22.57 3.90
N ARG A 474 27.72 21.39 4.16
CA ARG A 474 27.92 20.36 3.12
C ARG A 474 26.58 19.83 2.59
N LEU A 475 25.61 19.62 3.48
CA LEU A 475 24.26 19.17 3.14
C LEU A 475 23.50 20.23 2.34
N ASP A 476 23.56 21.48 2.75
CA ASP A 476 22.92 22.59 2.03
C ASP A 476 23.45 22.67 0.58
N ASN A 477 24.78 22.52 0.41
CA ASN A 477 25.40 22.47 -0.91
C ASN A 477 24.97 21.23 -1.72
N MET A 478 24.91 20.05 -1.10
CA MET A 478 24.41 18.82 -1.73
C MET A 478 22.96 18.98 -2.20
N ASN A 479 22.09 19.48 -1.33
CA ASN A 479 20.66 19.71 -1.58
C ASN A 479 20.46 20.72 -2.70
N PHE A 480 21.23 21.80 -2.69
CA PHE A 480 21.21 22.80 -3.76
C PHE A 480 21.58 22.19 -5.12
N LYS A 481 22.72 21.49 -5.20
CA LYS A 481 23.19 20.85 -6.44
C LYS A 481 22.22 19.79 -6.96
N TRP A 482 21.64 18.98 -6.07
CA TRP A 482 20.63 17.99 -6.42
C TRP A 482 19.38 18.63 -7.05
N SER A 483 18.87 19.70 -6.43
CA SER A 483 17.73 20.45 -6.95
C SER A 483 18.02 21.07 -8.32
N GLU A 484 19.18 21.71 -8.47
CA GLU A 484 19.59 22.32 -9.74
C GLU A 484 19.83 21.27 -10.84
N LEU A 485 20.40 20.10 -10.54
CA LEU A 485 20.54 19.00 -11.49
C LEU A 485 19.19 18.53 -12.01
N ARG A 486 18.21 18.28 -11.12
CA ARG A 486 16.85 17.86 -11.51
C ARG A 486 16.16 18.92 -12.37
N LYS A 487 16.30 20.19 -12.01
CA LYS A 487 15.77 21.32 -12.79
C LYS A 487 16.42 21.41 -14.17
N LYS A 488 17.73 21.23 -14.28
CA LYS A 488 18.46 21.19 -15.57
C LYS A 488 17.96 20.04 -16.44
N SER A 489 17.85 18.82 -15.89
CA SER A 489 17.29 17.66 -16.61
C SER A 489 15.90 17.96 -17.17
N LEU A 490 15.00 18.54 -16.36
CA LEU A 490 13.65 18.91 -16.80
C LEU A 490 13.66 19.93 -17.95
N ASN A 491 14.53 20.93 -17.88
CA ASN A 491 14.67 21.95 -18.92
C ASN A 491 15.20 21.35 -20.23
N ILE A 492 16.17 20.44 -20.16
CA ILE A 492 16.71 19.72 -21.33
C ILE A 492 15.60 18.93 -22.01
N ARG A 493 14.80 18.17 -21.25
CA ARG A 493 13.64 17.43 -21.78
C ARG A 493 12.67 18.35 -22.53
N SER A 494 12.23 19.42 -21.86
CA SER A 494 11.26 20.38 -22.42
C SER A 494 11.74 20.96 -23.74
N HIS A 495 13.03 21.31 -23.84
CA HIS A 495 13.62 21.85 -25.06
C HIS A 495 13.68 20.82 -26.19
N LEU A 496 14.08 19.58 -25.90
CA LEU A 496 14.13 18.49 -26.87
C LEU A 496 12.73 18.12 -27.39
N GLU A 497 11.73 18.05 -26.51
CA GLU A 497 10.33 17.77 -26.89
C GLU A 497 9.75 18.88 -27.79
N ALA A 498 9.94 20.15 -27.41
CA ALA A 498 9.46 21.29 -28.18
C ALA A 498 10.00 21.30 -29.62
N SER A 499 11.30 21.00 -29.81
CA SER A 499 11.93 20.92 -31.13
C SER A 499 11.36 19.78 -32.00
N SER A 500 11.06 18.62 -31.40
CA SER A 500 10.48 17.47 -32.10
C SER A 500 9.03 17.74 -32.55
N ASP A 501 8.27 18.53 -31.80
CA ASP A 501 6.85 18.77 -32.10
C ASP A 501 6.64 19.78 -33.25
N GLN A 502 7.58 20.71 -33.44
CA GLN A 502 7.46 21.74 -34.49
C GLN A 502 7.46 21.14 -35.90
N TRP A 503 8.41 20.26 -36.24
CA TRP A 503 8.48 19.67 -37.59
C TRP A 503 7.32 18.71 -37.86
N LYS A 504 6.86 17.94 -36.85
CA LYS A 504 5.71 17.02 -36.99
C LYS A 504 4.44 17.77 -37.38
N ARG A 505 4.20 18.93 -36.76
CA ARG A 505 3.06 19.80 -37.09
C ARG A 505 3.13 20.30 -38.54
N LEU A 506 4.31 20.72 -38.99
CA LEU A 506 4.51 21.16 -40.38
C LEU A 506 4.28 20.01 -41.38
N HIS A 507 4.82 18.83 -41.10
CA HIS A 507 4.63 17.64 -41.93
C HIS A 507 3.15 17.27 -42.09
N LEU A 508 2.39 17.24 -40.98
CA LEU A 508 0.96 16.95 -40.99
C LEU A 508 0.18 18.02 -41.77
N SER A 509 0.48 19.30 -41.57
CA SER A 509 -0.16 20.40 -42.30
C SER A 509 0.08 20.29 -43.82
N LEU A 510 1.30 19.98 -44.25
CA LEU A 510 1.62 19.76 -45.67
C LEU A 510 0.87 18.55 -46.23
N GLN A 511 0.76 17.44 -45.49
CA GLN A 511 -0.03 16.27 -45.93
C GLN A 511 -1.52 16.60 -46.08
N GLU A 512 -2.10 17.34 -45.13
CA GLU A 512 -3.50 17.77 -45.21
C GLU A 512 -3.75 18.65 -46.44
N LEU A 513 -2.80 19.55 -46.77
CA LEU A 513 -2.88 20.37 -47.98
C LEU A 513 -2.78 19.53 -49.26
N LEU A 514 -1.86 18.56 -49.33
CA LEU A 514 -1.74 17.66 -50.49
C LEU A 514 -3.03 16.88 -50.75
N VAL A 515 -3.62 16.30 -49.70
CA VAL A 515 -4.90 15.56 -49.80
C VAL A 515 -6.02 16.51 -50.25
N TRP A 516 -6.07 17.73 -49.70
CA TRP A 516 -7.07 18.72 -50.09
C TRP A 516 -6.92 19.13 -51.57
N LEU A 517 -5.69 19.34 -52.04
CA LEU A 517 -5.39 19.68 -53.44
C LEU A 517 -5.84 18.57 -54.39
N GLN A 518 -5.52 17.31 -54.07
CA GLN A 518 -5.95 16.15 -54.84
C GLN A 518 -7.48 16.07 -54.93
N LEU A 519 -8.18 16.20 -53.80
CA LEU A 519 -9.65 16.18 -53.76
C LEU A 519 -10.27 17.30 -54.61
N LYS A 520 -9.62 18.48 -54.68
CA LYS A 520 -10.12 19.60 -55.48
C LYS A 520 -9.81 19.47 -56.97
N ASP A 521 -8.68 18.87 -57.34
CA ASP A 521 -8.37 18.53 -58.75
C ASP A 521 -9.36 17.48 -59.28
N ASP A 522 -9.68 16.46 -58.46
CA ASP A 522 -10.70 15.46 -58.77
C ASP A 522 -12.10 16.10 -58.93
N GLU A 523 -12.48 17.00 -58.03
CA GLU A 523 -13.77 17.70 -58.09
C GLU A 523 -13.88 18.59 -59.34
N LEU A 524 -12.80 19.27 -59.72
CA LEU A 524 -12.76 20.05 -60.95
C LEU A 524 -12.85 19.15 -62.19
N SER A 525 -12.13 18.02 -62.19
CA SER A 525 -12.16 17.04 -63.28
C SER A 525 -13.56 16.46 -63.53
N ARG A 526 -14.38 16.32 -62.48
CA ARG A 526 -15.77 15.85 -62.56
C ARG A 526 -16.74 16.84 -63.21
N GLN A 527 -16.35 18.10 -63.38
CA GLN A 527 -17.22 19.09 -64.04
C GLN A 527 -17.30 18.87 -65.56
N ALA A 528 -16.39 18.11 -66.15
CA ALA A 528 -16.46 17.69 -67.55
C ALA A 528 -17.51 16.57 -67.75
N PRO A 529 -18.21 16.51 -68.90
CA PRO A 529 -18.08 17.35 -70.10
C PRO A 529 -18.86 18.67 -70.02
N ILE A 530 -18.55 19.61 -70.92
CA ILE A 530 -19.31 20.87 -71.07
C ILE A 530 -20.71 20.58 -71.62
N GLY A 531 -21.71 21.31 -71.12
CA GLY A 531 -23.10 21.21 -71.56
C GLY A 531 -23.34 21.59 -73.03
N GLY A 532 -24.42 21.07 -73.60
CA GLY A 532 -24.79 21.25 -75.02
C GLY A 532 -25.72 22.43 -75.32
N ASP A 533 -26.17 23.15 -74.30
CA ASP A 533 -27.02 24.32 -74.41
C ASP A 533 -26.61 25.43 -73.44
N PHE A 534 -27.04 26.66 -73.72
CA PHE A 534 -26.65 27.84 -72.96
C PHE A 534 -27.00 27.73 -71.46
N PRO A 535 -28.20 27.27 -71.04
CA PRO A 535 -28.52 27.14 -69.62
C PRO A 535 -27.65 26.12 -68.87
N ALA A 536 -27.28 24.99 -69.48
CA ALA A 536 -26.41 24.01 -68.83
C ALA A 536 -25.00 24.55 -68.61
N VAL A 537 -24.43 25.22 -69.62
CA VAL A 537 -23.09 25.81 -69.51
C VAL A 537 -23.08 27.00 -68.55
N GLN A 538 -24.16 27.79 -68.51
CA GLN A 538 -24.31 28.87 -67.54
C GLN A 538 -24.35 28.33 -66.10
N LYS A 539 -25.07 27.23 -65.87
CA LYS A 539 -25.06 26.54 -64.57
C LYS A 539 -23.65 26.03 -64.21
N GLN A 540 -22.92 25.45 -65.16
CA GLN A 540 -21.52 25.04 -64.95
C GLN A 540 -20.62 26.23 -64.60
N ASN A 541 -20.82 27.40 -65.23
CA ASN A 541 -20.11 28.63 -64.89
C ASN A 541 -20.37 29.05 -63.44
N ASP A 542 -21.63 29.00 -62.98
CA ASP A 542 -21.97 29.37 -61.60
C ASP A 542 -21.38 28.39 -60.57
N VAL A 543 -21.35 27.09 -60.88
CA VAL A 543 -20.64 26.08 -60.07
C VAL A 543 -19.13 26.36 -60.03
N HIS A 544 -18.51 26.63 -61.17
CA HIS A 544 -17.07 26.91 -61.24
C HIS A 544 -16.69 28.23 -60.54
N ARG A 545 -17.55 29.25 -60.60
CA ARG A 545 -17.39 30.48 -59.81
C ARG A 545 -17.39 30.20 -58.31
N ALA A 546 -18.18 29.24 -57.84
CA ALA A 546 -18.16 28.82 -56.44
C ALA A 546 -16.85 28.10 -56.10
N PHE A 547 -16.41 27.18 -56.97
CA PHE A 547 -15.11 26.51 -56.84
C PHE A 547 -13.94 27.52 -56.75
N LYS A 548 -13.89 28.53 -57.63
CA LYS A 548 -12.87 29.59 -57.59
C LYS A 548 -12.89 30.42 -56.31
N ARG A 549 -14.07 30.64 -55.71
CA ARG A 549 -14.18 31.29 -54.39
C ARG A 549 -13.54 30.44 -53.30
N GLU A 550 -13.74 29.12 -53.32
CA GLU A 550 -13.10 28.21 -52.38
C GLU A 550 -11.57 28.20 -52.51
N LEU A 551 -11.05 28.17 -53.74
CA LEU A 551 -9.60 28.31 -53.98
C LEU A 551 -9.07 29.60 -53.35
N LYS A 552 -9.71 30.74 -53.63
CA LYS A 552 -9.31 32.05 -53.08
C LYS A 552 -9.33 32.07 -51.55
N THR A 553 -10.24 31.35 -50.90
CA THR A 553 -10.25 31.24 -49.44
C THR A 553 -9.12 30.37 -48.87
N LYS A 554 -8.65 29.37 -49.63
CA LYS A 554 -7.59 28.45 -49.18
C LYS A 554 -6.18 29.00 -49.45
N GLU A 555 -6.03 29.86 -50.45
CA GLU A 555 -4.78 30.53 -50.82
C GLU A 555 -3.94 31.05 -49.63
N PRO A 556 -4.47 31.84 -48.67
CA PRO A 556 -3.65 32.33 -47.55
C PRO A 556 -3.13 31.22 -46.64
N VAL A 557 -3.84 30.10 -46.51
CA VAL A 557 -3.41 28.95 -45.69
C VAL A 557 -2.25 28.23 -46.35
N ILE A 558 -2.32 28.04 -47.68
CA ILE A 558 -1.24 27.44 -48.47
C ILE A 558 0.00 28.34 -48.40
N MET A 559 -0.13 29.63 -48.68
CA MET A 559 0.98 30.57 -48.64
C MET A 559 1.60 30.68 -47.24
N SER A 560 0.79 30.77 -46.18
CA SER A 560 1.28 30.81 -44.81
C SER A 560 2.01 29.53 -44.41
N THR A 561 1.51 28.35 -44.83
CA THR A 561 2.16 27.06 -44.52
C THR A 561 3.50 26.95 -45.24
N LEU A 562 3.54 27.30 -46.54
CA LEU A 562 4.77 27.32 -47.33
C LEU A 562 5.79 28.33 -46.78
N GLU A 563 5.35 29.53 -46.36
CA GLU A 563 6.24 30.51 -45.73
C GLU A 563 6.74 30.04 -44.37
N THR A 564 5.91 29.39 -43.56
CA THR A 564 6.34 28.82 -42.27
C THR A 564 7.38 27.72 -42.48
N VAL A 565 7.19 26.86 -43.50
CA VAL A 565 8.19 25.87 -43.89
C VAL A 565 9.44 26.54 -44.44
N ARG A 566 9.32 27.62 -45.22
CA ARG A 566 10.46 28.38 -45.74
C ARG A 566 11.27 28.99 -44.60
N ILE A 567 10.63 29.65 -43.64
CA ILE A 567 11.29 30.19 -42.43
C ILE A 567 11.97 29.05 -41.68
N PHE A 568 11.25 27.96 -41.41
CA PHE A 568 11.81 26.77 -40.77
C PHE A 568 13.02 26.19 -41.53
N LEU A 569 13.04 26.25 -42.86
CA LEU A 569 14.15 25.79 -43.71
C LEU A 569 15.27 26.84 -43.89
N THR A 570 14.99 28.14 -43.69
CA THR A 570 15.95 29.25 -43.83
C THR A 570 16.68 29.52 -42.53
N GLU A 571 16.01 29.31 -41.41
CA GLU A 571 16.61 29.21 -40.08
C GLU A 571 17.55 28.00 -39.98
N GLN A 572 17.60 27.12 -41.00
CA GLN A 572 18.52 25.98 -41.14
C GLN A 572 19.61 26.33 -42.18
N PRO A 573 20.88 26.54 -41.79
CA PRO A 573 21.92 26.88 -42.74
C PRO A 573 22.39 25.64 -43.53
N LEU A 574 22.06 25.60 -44.82
CA LEU A 574 22.83 24.84 -45.81
C LEU A 574 24.14 25.61 -46.09
N GLU A 575 25.21 24.85 -46.36
CA GLU A 575 26.47 25.26 -47.01
C GLU A 575 27.67 25.50 -46.08
N GLY A 576 28.47 24.44 -45.88
CA GLY A 576 29.75 24.51 -45.18
C GLY A 576 30.54 23.19 -45.14
N LEU A 577 31.24 22.91 -46.24
CA LEU A 577 32.38 21.97 -46.40
C LEU A 577 32.10 20.48 -46.61
N GLU A 578 31.67 20.23 -47.85
CA GLU A 578 32.06 19.07 -48.65
C GLU A 578 33.60 18.95 -48.75
N LYS A 579 34.16 17.91 -48.10
CA LYS A 579 35.45 17.20 -48.33
C LYS A 579 36.14 16.89 -46.99
N LEU A 580 36.00 15.65 -46.53
CA LEU A 580 37.09 14.66 -46.49
C LEU A 580 36.58 13.34 -45.84
N TYR A 581 36.96 12.24 -46.47
CA TYR A 581 36.79 10.81 -46.12
C TYR A 581 35.54 10.08 -46.63
N GLN A 582 35.77 9.28 -47.67
CA GLN A 582 34.99 8.10 -48.04
C GLN A 582 35.60 6.85 -47.39
N GLU A 583 34.78 5.99 -46.76
CA GLU A 583 34.79 4.52 -46.93
C GLU A 583 33.60 3.86 -46.18
N PRO A 584 33.24 2.59 -46.49
CA PRO A 584 31.83 2.19 -46.70
C PRO A 584 31.30 1.12 -45.73
N ARG A 585 30.06 1.29 -45.24
CA ARG A 585 28.97 0.27 -45.16
C ARG A 585 27.84 0.72 -44.23
N GLU A 586 26.62 0.39 -44.68
CA GLU A 586 25.30 0.55 -44.06
C GLU A 586 24.82 2.01 -43.87
N LEU A 587 23.68 2.31 -44.53
CA LEU A 587 23.17 3.66 -44.83
C LEU A 587 23.27 4.64 -43.63
N PRO A 588 24.05 5.73 -43.77
CA PRO A 588 24.37 6.63 -42.66
C PRO A 588 23.18 7.45 -42.14
N PRO A 589 23.23 7.82 -40.84
CA PRO A 589 22.56 8.96 -40.26
C PRO A 589 22.21 10.20 -41.05
N GLU A 590 23.17 10.71 -41.81
CA GLU A 590 23.01 11.88 -42.65
C GLU A 590 21.84 11.76 -43.61
N GLU A 591 21.59 10.57 -44.16
CA GLU A 591 20.49 10.40 -45.11
C GLU A 591 19.14 10.65 -44.44
N ARG A 592 18.92 10.34 -43.15
CA ARG A 592 17.58 10.41 -42.53
C ARG A 592 17.17 11.80 -42.03
N ALA A 593 18.11 12.62 -41.57
CA ALA A 593 17.83 14.01 -41.21
C ALA A 593 17.80 14.92 -42.45
N GLN A 594 18.72 14.67 -43.40
CA GLN A 594 18.55 15.18 -44.76
C GLN A 594 17.20 14.72 -45.32
N ASN A 595 16.71 13.51 -45.02
CA ASN A 595 15.37 13.11 -45.45
C ASN A 595 14.25 13.92 -44.80
N VAL A 596 14.33 14.46 -43.58
CA VAL A 596 13.24 15.29 -43.02
C VAL A 596 13.22 16.66 -43.68
N THR A 597 14.37 17.32 -43.77
CA THR A 597 14.48 18.62 -44.45
C THR A 597 14.22 18.49 -45.95
N ARG A 598 14.70 17.41 -46.60
CA ARG A 598 14.36 17.06 -48.00
C ARG A 598 12.89 16.67 -48.14
N LEU A 599 12.29 15.96 -47.19
CA LEU A 599 10.87 15.57 -47.24
C LEU A 599 9.98 16.78 -47.07
N LEU A 600 10.23 17.66 -46.09
CA LEU A 600 9.47 18.90 -45.92
C LEU A 600 9.66 19.83 -47.12
N ARG A 601 10.88 19.94 -47.65
CA ARG A 601 11.14 20.67 -48.89
C ARG A 601 10.38 20.07 -50.08
N LYS A 602 10.48 18.75 -50.28
CA LYS A 602 9.78 18.02 -51.35
C LYS A 602 8.26 18.15 -51.21
N GLN A 603 7.71 18.01 -50.00
CA GLN A 603 6.28 18.16 -49.74
C GLN A 603 5.83 19.61 -49.95
N ALA A 604 6.62 20.61 -49.56
CA ALA A 604 6.32 22.01 -49.84
C ALA A 604 6.36 22.31 -51.35
N GLU A 605 7.36 21.78 -52.06
CA GLU A 605 7.45 21.86 -53.53
C GLU A 605 6.27 21.14 -54.21
N GLU A 606 5.86 19.97 -53.72
CA GLU A 606 4.69 19.23 -54.19
C GLU A 606 3.39 20.02 -53.94
N VAL A 607 3.21 20.59 -52.73
CA VAL A 607 2.05 21.46 -52.43
C VAL A 607 2.02 22.66 -53.35
N ASN A 608 3.16 23.31 -53.60
CA ASN A 608 3.24 24.46 -54.49
C ASN A 608 2.92 24.05 -55.94
N THR A 609 3.46 22.93 -56.41
CA THR A 609 3.24 22.42 -57.77
C THR A 609 1.80 22.02 -58.01
N GLU A 610 1.18 21.25 -57.10
CA GLU A 610 -0.23 20.86 -57.23
C GLU A 610 -1.16 22.07 -57.08
N TRP A 611 -0.81 23.07 -56.28
CA TRP A 611 -1.55 24.33 -56.19
C TRP A 611 -1.50 25.13 -57.49
N GLU A 612 -0.31 25.28 -58.10
CA GLU A 612 -0.15 25.94 -59.40
C GLU A 612 -0.91 25.19 -60.51
N LYS A 613 -0.80 23.85 -60.53
CA LYS A 613 -1.49 22.98 -61.47
C LYS A 613 -3.02 23.11 -61.35
N LEU A 614 -3.56 23.07 -60.13
CA LEU A 614 -4.99 23.23 -59.88
C LEU A 614 -5.51 24.61 -60.32
N ASN A 615 -4.73 25.67 -60.08
CA ASN A 615 -5.07 27.01 -60.54
C ASN A 615 -5.07 27.12 -62.06
N LEU A 616 -4.10 26.51 -62.73
CA LEU A 616 -4.05 26.45 -64.18
C LEU A 616 -5.24 25.67 -64.76
N HIS A 617 -5.52 24.48 -64.22
CA HIS A 617 -6.67 23.66 -64.62
C HIS A 617 -7.99 24.44 -64.45
N SER A 618 -8.14 25.15 -63.33
CA SER A 618 -9.29 26.02 -63.07
C SER A 618 -9.41 27.18 -64.07
N ALA A 619 -8.29 27.82 -64.42
CA ALA A 619 -8.28 28.90 -65.41
C ALA A 619 -8.62 28.40 -66.82
N ASP A 620 -8.10 27.23 -67.21
CA ASP A 620 -8.38 26.61 -68.49
C ASP A 620 -9.84 26.16 -68.60
N TRP A 621 -10.40 25.58 -67.54
CA TRP A 621 -11.81 25.22 -67.48
C TRP A 621 -12.72 26.45 -67.59
N GLN A 622 -12.39 27.56 -66.92
CA GLN A 622 -13.13 28.82 -67.06
C GLN A 622 -13.09 29.32 -68.51
N ARG A 623 -11.90 29.32 -69.15
CA ARG A 623 -11.76 29.76 -70.54
C ARG A 623 -12.64 28.92 -71.47
N LYS A 624 -12.67 27.60 -71.26
CA LYS A 624 -13.50 26.69 -72.06
C LYS A 624 -15.00 26.93 -71.86
N ILE A 625 -15.44 27.22 -70.63
CA ILE A 625 -16.81 27.63 -70.33
C ILE A 625 -17.15 28.94 -71.03
N ASP A 626 -16.29 29.96 -70.93
CA ASP A 626 -16.53 31.29 -71.49
C ASP A 626 -16.60 31.23 -73.02
N GLU A 627 -15.66 30.54 -73.68
CA GLU A 627 -15.67 30.31 -75.13
C GLU A 627 -16.94 29.56 -75.58
N THR A 628 -17.36 28.55 -74.82
CA THR A 628 -18.58 27.80 -75.15
C THR A 628 -19.84 28.65 -74.99
N LEU A 629 -19.91 29.49 -73.94
CA LEU A 629 -21.03 30.40 -73.73
C LEU A 629 -21.14 31.41 -74.88
N GLU A 630 -20.03 32.00 -75.29
CA GLU A 630 -19.98 32.93 -76.43
C GLU A 630 -20.47 32.25 -77.72
N ARG A 631 -19.96 31.06 -78.04
CA ARG A 631 -20.37 30.31 -79.24
C ARG A 631 -21.82 29.84 -79.22
N LEU A 632 -22.32 29.41 -78.07
CA LEU A 632 -23.72 29.02 -77.92
C LEU A 632 -24.66 30.23 -78.01
N GLN A 633 -24.21 31.39 -77.52
CA GLN A 633 -24.95 32.65 -77.67
C GLN A 633 -24.98 33.09 -79.14
N GLU A 634 -23.83 33.08 -79.84
CA GLU A 634 -23.77 33.36 -81.28
C GLU A 634 -24.69 32.42 -82.08
N LEU A 635 -24.66 31.12 -81.77
CA LEU A 635 -25.55 30.14 -82.40
C LEU A 635 -27.01 30.47 -82.13
N GLN A 636 -27.37 30.78 -80.88
CA GLN A 636 -28.74 31.12 -80.50
C GLN A 636 -29.24 32.36 -81.24
N GLU A 637 -28.46 33.44 -81.25
CA GLU A 637 -28.78 34.69 -81.96
C GLU A 637 -28.95 34.45 -83.47
N ALA A 638 -28.04 33.68 -84.08
CA ALA A 638 -28.12 33.33 -85.50
C ALA A 638 -29.31 32.42 -85.83
N THR A 639 -29.66 31.47 -84.94
CA THR A 639 -30.86 30.62 -85.11
C THR A 639 -32.15 31.42 -84.98
N ASP A 640 -32.21 32.36 -84.03
CA ASP A 640 -33.39 33.22 -83.82
C ASP A 640 -33.58 34.19 -85.00
N GLU A 641 -32.49 34.75 -85.53
CA GLU A 641 -32.53 35.60 -86.73
C GLU A 641 -32.97 34.80 -87.96
N LEU A 642 -32.44 33.59 -88.14
CA LEU A 642 -32.81 32.70 -89.24
C LEU A 642 -34.28 32.27 -89.14
N ASP A 643 -34.77 31.89 -87.95
CA ASP A 643 -36.17 31.55 -87.72
C ASP A 643 -37.08 32.71 -88.11
N LEU A 644 -36.76 33.92 -87.65
CA LEU A 644 -37.55 35.13 -87.96
C LEU A 644 -37.63 35.38 -89.47
N LYS A 645 -36.49 35.33 -90.18
CA LYS A 645 -36.45 35.55 -91.63
C LYS A 645 -37.15 34.42 -92.40
N LEU A 646 -37.00 33.17 -91.98
CA LEU A 646 -37.72 32.04 -92.59
C LEU A 646 -39.23 32.20 -92.42
N ARG A 647 -39.72 32.57 -91.23
CA ARG A 647 -41.15 32.83 -91.00
C ARG A 647 -41.68 33.95 -91.90
N GLN A 648 -40.94 35.04 -92.06
CA GLN A 648 -41.32 36.14 -92.95
C GLN A 648 -41.46 35.65 -94.41
N ALA A 649 -40.47 34.88 -94.90
CA ALA A 649 -40.50 34.34 -96.24
C ALA A 649 -41.60 33.27 -96.44
N GLU A 650 -41.85 32.43 -95.44
CA GLU A 650 -42.93 31.45 -95.42
C GLU A 650 -44.31 32.11 -95.46
N VAL A 651 -44.52 33.21 -94.73
CA VAL A 651 -45.75 34.00 -94.78
C VAL A 651 -45.97 34.60 -96.17
N ILE A 652 -44.92 35.14 -96.80
CA ILE A 652 -45.00 35.67 -98.17
C ILE A 652 -45.36 34.54 -99.15
N LYS A 653 -44.68 33.39 -99.07
CA LYS A 653 -44.99 32.20 -99.91
C LYS A 653 -46.41 31.68 -99.69
N GLY A 654 -46.88 31.62 -98.45
CA GLY A 654 -48.22 31.17 -98.10
C GLY A 654 -49.33 32.10 -98.58
N SER A 655 -49.03 33.36 -98.86
CA SER A 655 -49.98 34.33 -99.43
C SER A 655 -50.22 34.16 -100.93
N TRP A 656 -49.49 33.27 -101.61
CA TRP A 656 -49.60 33.06 -103.05
C TRP A 656 -50.80 32.19 -103.43
N GLN A 657 -51.51 32.60 -104.48
CA GLN A 657 -52.60 31.81 -105.07
C GLN A 657 -52.04 30.84 -106.13
N PRO A 658 -52.68 29.68 -106.36
CA PRO A 658 -52.31 28.77 -107.44
C PRO A 658 -52.31 29.49 -108.79
N VAL A 659 -51.39 29.13 -109.69
CA VAL A 659 -51.21 29.81 -111.00
C VAL A 659 -52.51 29.83 -111.83
N GLY A 660 -53.41 28.85 -111.64
CA GLY A 660 -54.71 28.80 -112.30
C GLY A 660 -55.74 29.83 -111.82
N ASP A 661 -55.55 30.42 -110.65
CA ASP A 661 -56.49 31.35 -110.00
C ASP A 661 -56.07 32.83 -110.17
N LEU A 662 -54.99 33.09 -110.91
CA LEU A 662 -54.45 34.42 -111.14
C LEU A 662 -55.12 35.10 -112.34
N LEU A 663 -55.51 36.37 -112.17
CA LEU A 663 -55.97 37.21 -113.28
C LEU A 663 -54.79 37.60 -114.18
N ILE A 664 -54.97 37.55 -115.51
CA ILE A 664 -53.90 37.82 -116.48
C ILE A 664 -53.26 39.21 -116.26
N ASP A 665 -54.05 40.21 -115.88
CA ASP A 665 -53.59 41.58 -115.62
C ASP A 665 -52.76 41.72 -114.32
N SER A 666 -52.84 40.73 -113.42
CA SER A 666 -52.10 40.70 -112.14
C SER A 666 -50.81 39.89 -112.19
N LEU A 667 -50.56 39.14 -113.27
CA LEU A 667 -49.39 38.26 -113.41
C LEU A 667 -48.06 39.00 -113.24
N GLN A 668 -47.97 40.25 -113.71
CA GLN A 668 -46.75 41.05 -113.62
C GLN A 668 -46.43 41.43 -112.16
N ASP A 669 -47.43 41.80 -111.37
CA ASP A 669 -47.28 42.14 -109.94
C ASP A 669 -46.92 40.90 -109.11
N HIS A 670 -47.52 39.74 -109.42
CA HIS A 670 -47.14 38.45 -108.82
C HIS A 670 -45.71 38.04 -109.20
N LEU A 671 -45.29 38.24 -110.46
CA LEU A 671 -43.92 37.98 -110.89
C LEU A 671 -42.91 38.89 -110.18
N GLU A 672 -43.26 40.16 -109.96
CA GLU A 672 -42.44 41.11 -109.19
C GLU A 672 -42.34 40.73 -107.71
N LYS A 673 -43.44 40.28 -107.08
CA LYS A 673 -43.43 39.72 -105.71
C LYS A 673 -42.59 38.45 -105.58
N VAL A 674 -42.64 37.56 -106.57
CA VAL A 674 -41.78 36.36 -106.63
C VAL A 674 -40.31 36.76 -106.81
N LYS A 675 -40.01 37.78 -107.61
CA LYS A 675 -38.64 38.34 -107.76
C LYS A 675 -38.15 39.01 -106.49
N ALA A 676 -39.01 39.74 -105.78
CA ALA A 676 -38.71 40.34 -104.49
C ALA A 676 -38.40 39.26 -103.43
N LEU A 677 -39.25 38.24 -103.32
CA LEU A 677 -38.99 37.09 -102.44
C LEU A 677 -37.71 36.35 -102.83
N ARG A 678 -37.42 36.19 -104.13
CA ARG A 678 -36.15 35.61 -104.60
C ARG A 678 -34.94 36.46 -104.16
N GLY A 679 -35.10 37.78 -104.09
CA GLY A 679 -34.11 38.70 -103.52
C GLY A 679 -33.94 38.54 -102.01
N GLU A 680 -35.04 38.38 -101.26
CA GLU A 680 -35.05 38.17 -99.80
C GLU A 680 -34.55 36.77 -99.39
N ILE A 681 -34.76 35.75 -100.22
CA ILE A 681 -34.30 34.37 -100.05
C ILE A 681 -32.80 34.23 -100.35
N ALA A 682 -32.21 35.11 -101.16
CA ALA A 682 -30.78 35.06 -101.49
C ALA A 682 -29.85 35.10 -100.25
N PRO A 683 -29.99 36.05 -99.30
CA PRO A 683 -29.18 36.08 -98.08
C PRO A 683 -29.54 34.98 -97.07
N LEU A 684 -30.76 34.41 -97.13
CA LEU A 684 -31.17 33.32 -96.24
C LEU A 684 -30.28 32.07 -96.42
N LYS A 685 -29.79 31.80 -97.63
CA LYS A 685 -28.83 30.71 -97.88
C LYS A 685 -27.52 30.90 -97.11
N GLU A 686 -27.02 32.13 -97.04
CA GLU A 686 -25.81 32.48 -96.30
C GLU A 686 -26.06 32.36 -94.78
N ASN A 687 -27.22 32.80 -94.29
CA ASN A 687 -27.62 32.64 -92.89
C ASN A 687 -27.73 31.17 -92.47
N VAL A 688 -28.30 30.30 -93.32
CA VAL A 688 -28.36 28.85 -93.06
C VAL A 688 -26.96 28.23 -93.05
N SER A 689 -26.07 28.64 -93.96
CA SER A 689 -24.66 28.21 -93.91
C SER A 689 -24.01 28.65 -92.61
N HIS A 690 -24.19 29.91 -92.23
CA HIS A 690 -23.61 30.50 -91.02
C HIS A 690 -24.04 29.77 -89.74
N VAL A 691 -25.35 29.51 -89.57
CA VAL A 691 -25.90 28.75 -88.44
C VAL A 691 -25.34 27.32 -88.39
N ASN A 692 -25.26 26.64 -89.53
CA ASN A 692 -24.69 25.29 -89.61
C ASN A 692 -23.17 25.29 -89.35
N ASP A 693 -22.46 26.34 -89.79
CA ASP A 693 -21.04 26.51 -89.55
C ASP A 693 -20.75 26.77 -88.06
N LEU A 694 -21.58 27.56 -87.37
CA LEU A 694 -21.50 27.75 -85.91
C LEU A 694 -21.76 26.46 -85.14
N ALA A 695 -22.80 25.69 -85.52
CA ALA A 695 -23.09 24.38 -84.94
C ALA A 695 -21.92 23.39 -85.16
N ARG A 696 -21.30 23.44 -86.34
CA ARG A 696 -20.11 22.64 -86.66
C ARG A 696 -18.89 23.07 -85.85
N GLN A 697 -18.68 24.37 -85.64
CA GLN A 697 -17.60 24.90 -84.80
C GLN A 697 -17.72 24.40 -83.36
N LEU A 698 -18.93 24.42 -82.78
CA LEU A 698 -19.19 23.83 -81.45
C LEU A 698 -18.87 22.33 -81.42
N THR A 699 -19.21 21.61 -82.48
CA THR A 699 -18.85 20.18 -82.61
C THR A 699 -17.32 19.98 -82.72
N THR A 700 -16.60 20.87 -83.42
CA THR A 700 -15.12 20.82 -83.49
C THR A 700 -14.44 21.14 -82.17
N LEU A 701 -15.09 21.90 -81.29
CA LEU A 701 -14.66 22.13 -79.91
C LEU A 701 -14.99 20.94 -78.97
N GLY A 702 -15.56 19.87 -79.52
CA GLY A 702 -15.94 18.67 -78.77
C GLY A 702 -17.21 18.85 -77.92
N ILE A 703 -18.02 19.87 -78.22
CA ILE A 703 -19.28 20.14 -77.51
C ILE A 703 -20.40 19.40 -78.24
N GLN A 704 -21.09 18.52 -77.51
CA GLN A 704 -22.28 17.85 -78.03
C GLN A 704 -23.49 18.75 -77.83
N LEU A 705 -24.05 19.28 -78.93
CA LEU A 705 -25.25 20.10 -78.88
C LEU A 705 -26.41 19.35 -78.21
N SER A 706 -27.22 20.08 -77.44
CA SER A 706 -28.39 19.50 -76.79
C SER A 706 -29.41 18.99 -77.83
N PRO A 707 -30.28 18.02 -77.47
CA PRO A 707 -31.34 17.57 -78.34
C PRO A 707 -32.25 18.70 -78.82
N TYR A 708 -32.46 19.72 -77.98
CA TYR A 708 -33.21 20.92 -78.33
C TYR A 708 -32.51 21.69 -79.46
N ASN A 709 -31.22 22.02 -79.30
CA ASN A 709 -30.48 22.75 -80.32
C ASN A 709 -30.37 21.97 -81.64
N LEU A 710 -30.16 20.65 -81.58
CA LEU A 710 -30.15 19.79 -82.76
C LEU A 710 -31.51 19.77 -83.46
N SER A 711 -32.61 19.60 -82.73
CA SER A 711 -33.96 19.62 -83.29
C SER A 711 -34.30 20.96 -83.92
N THR A 712 -33.89 22.08 -83.30
CA THR A 712 -34.10 23.43 -83.85
C THR A 712 -33.31 23.61 -85.14
N LEU A 713 -32.06 23.16 -85.19
CA LEU A 713 -31.25 23.21 -86.40
C LEU A 713 -31.84 22.35 -87.53
N GLU A 714 -32.36 21.16 -87.22
CA GLU A 714 -33.04 20.30 -88.18
C GLU A 714 -34.33 20.93 -88.70
N ASP A 715 -35.15 21.52 -87.82
CA ASP A 715 -36.37 22.26 -88.20
C ASP A 715 -36.05 23.42 -89.15
N LEU A 716 -35.09 24.28 -88.79
CA LEU A 716 -34.70 25.42 -89.62
C LEU A 716 -34.15 24.97 -90.99
N ASN A 717 -33.33 23.92 -91.03
CA ASN A 717 -32.80 23.37 -92.27
C ASN A 717 -33.89 22.73 -93.15
N THR A 718 -34.87 22.04 -92.55
CA THR A 718 -35.98 21.44 -93.31
C THR A 718 -36.92 22.49 -93.86
N ARG A 719 -37.25 23.53 -93.07
CA ARG A 719 -38.04 24.68 -93.50
C ARG A 719 -37.37 25.47 -94.62
N TRP A 720 -36.06 25.70 -94.52
CA TRP A 720 -35.28 26.27 -95.62
C TRP A 720 -35.37 25.44 -96.91
N LYS A 721 -35.21 24.12 -96.82
CA LYS A 721 -35.34 23.21 -97.99
C LYS A 721 -36.75 23.21 -98.59
N LEU A 722 -37.79 23.37 -97.77
CA LEU A 722 -39.18 23.48 -98.24
C LEU A 722 -39.48 24.84 -98.86
N LEU A 723 -38.79 25.89 -98.41
CA LEU A 723 -38.94 27.25 -98.93
C LEU A 723 -38.32 27.39 -100.32
N GLN A 724 -37.11 26.82 -100.50
CA GLN A 724 -36.40 26.67 -101.78
C GLN A 724 -37.26 25.94 -102.83
#